data_AF-A0A9P0GPX9-F1
#
_entry.id   AF-A0A9P0GPX9-F1
#
_cell.length_a   1.000
_cell.length_b   1.000
_cell.length_c   1.000
_cell.angle_alpha   90.00
_cell.angle_beta   90.00
_cell.angle_gamma   90.00
#
_symmetry.space_group_name_H-M   'P 1'
#
loop_
_entity.id
_entity.type
_entity.pdbx_description
1 polymer ?
#
loop_
_entity_poly.entity_id
_entity_poly.type
_entity_poly.pdbx_seq_one_letter_code
_entity_poly.pdbx_strand_id
1 'polypeptide(L)'
;MQLEIVIDYCYRCLKSLRVQVMRWCAERPAISLVLVILFTIILLPLITATVLIPFAILLDLSHFLATKESTLRTNSKMAARVPSLRELKKKSNSLLHLKNAKQACVNSDYAEAYENFVLYFESLTDPLDSTAAVQKIFTKLVCKMGMILEETCNIEELLKCYIQALNFFPDNFVILSNLGAYMFKNAEIDIARRYLERAVNVNKNYLPAEINLMHVKWHQIPRWHFRMLNDKHRNIAYEKAISTQVNTGYKNVLDIGAGCGFLSLCAARHAGTTVTAIEENKQLANMCKDIMKANEVSNVNVLQCYSTHFSESPVECNLLVTEVFDVALFGERALETIAHASTVLCTENDYKIIPCKAKVYLTGISSEELHAKHRCTLPRSIQLLNLDNLEITEQDLEPYEAENLSDFDVSYLTDKQEIFNIDFYDSNQILQILDESEAQRVHLKCNQAGTIHALAVWFDLGLTADVSITTDPLNDDRVTCWEQAVVHLDRPVKVTAGDVLAVDVSMKNCRLKIELAEDGVVDRDRRFKVTKEVVSFLNDDSLVESIGRLAERLAHANLTVVDYNVFPLLGFLMAKRNCTVFHSIKNNCDRALFERILDLNDIPKERFHILDEFVLDASEHDCLFFCDVISRDGLLESSGFEMMEPHGRSVKIPQSITAHVQLVHSLYVERCNLVMDENVLDFRIGEFINDYSGYEHPNLEKLQYTAHSEPIKFPLAGDGTATSRVTVNREGIVNALYVWYDVQLHDDIVFSTKNSTHYKKVCFFFKEKAKVQVGDNFTVKMQLDGSYVKIFLEEKEISDIK
;
A
#
# COMPACT_ATOMS: atom_id res chain seq x y z
N MET A 1 -6.91 11.83 -34.67
CA MET A 1 -5.71 10.99 -34.39
C MET A 1 -5.92 10.03 -33.21
N GLN A 2 -6.25 10.46 -31.98
CA GLN A 2 -6.52 9.50 -30.87
C GLN A 2 -7.84 8.71 -31.02
N LEU A 3 -8.86 9.28 -31.68
CA LEU A 3 -10.16 8.62 -31.89
C LEU A 3 -10.11 7.49 -32.95
N GLU A 4 -9.28 7.63 -33.99
CA GLU A 4 -9.09 6.60 -35.03
C GLU A 4 -8.39 5.34 -34.48
N ILE A 5 -7.50 5.52 -33.50
CA ILE A 5 -6.81 4.42 -32.82
C ILE A 5 -7.80 3.59 -31.97
N VAL A 6 -8.74 4.25 -31.29
CA VAL A 6 -9.79 3.58 -30.51
C VAL A 6 -10.77 2.84 -31.44
N ILE A 7 -11.13 3.43 -32.57
CA ILE A 7 -11.99 2.78 -33.59
C ILE A 7 -11.30 1.55 -34.19
N ASP A 8 -10.01 1.65 -34.53
CA ASP A 8 -9.24 0.51 -35.05
C ASP A 8 -9.08 -0.60 -34.00
N TYR A 9 -8.87 -0.24 -32.72
CA TYR A 9 -8.79 -1.20 -31.62
C TYR A 9 -10.12 -1.94 -31.39
N CYS A 10 -11.24 -1.22 -31.32
CA CYS A 10 -12.57 -1.83 -31.20
C CYS A 10 -12.91 -2.73 -32.39
N TYR A 11 -12.54 -2.30 -33.61
CA TYR A 11 -12.75 -3.08 -34.83
C TYR A 11 -11.93 -4.39 -34.82
N ARG A 12 -10.67 -4.34 -34.35
CA ARG A 12 -9.81 -5.52 -34.18
C ARG A 12 -10.34 -6.48 -33.12
N CYS A 13 -10.84 -5.96 -31.98
CA CYS A 13 -11.44 -6.78 -30.92
C CYS A 13 -12.70 -7.50 -31.41
N LEU A 14 -13.59 -6.79 -32.12
CA LEU A 14 -14.80 -7.37 -32.71
C LEU A 14 -14.48 -8.43 -33.77
N LYS A 15 -13.44 -8.22 -34.57
CA LYS A 15 -12.98 -9.19 -35.57
C LYS A 15 -12.40 -10.45 -34.91
N SER A 16 -11.62 -10.29 -33.83
CA SER A 16 -11.07 -11.40 -33.04
C SER A 16 -12.18 -12.22 -32.36
N LEU A 17 -13.12 -11.54 -31.70
CA LEU A 17 -14.27 -12.17 -31.05
C LEU A 17 -15.12 -12.95 -32.06
N ARG A 18 -15.35 -12.39 -33.25
CA ARG A 18 -16.06 -13.08 -34.34
C ARG A 18 -15.36 -14.38 -34.75
N VAL A 19 -14.03 -14.38 -34.86
CA VAL A 19 -13.27 -15.58 -35.25
C VAL A 19 -13.30 -16.65 -34.15
N GLN A 20 -13.19 -16.25 -32.89
CA GLN A 20 -13.29 -17.17 -31.75
C GLN A 20 -14.69 -17.79 -31.63
N VAL A 21 -15.74 -16.98 -31.79
CA VAL A 21 -17.13 -17.47 -31.79
C VAL A 21 -17.38 -18.41 -32.98
N MET A 22 -16.85 -18.11 -34.17
CA MET A 22 -16.99 -19.01 -35.33
C MET A 22 -16.26 -20.35 -35.15
N ARG A 23 -15.07 -20.36 -34.53
CA ARG A 23 -14.36 -21.61 -34.18
C ARG A 23 -15.12 -22.42 -33.13
N TRP A 24 -15.61 -21.75 -32.09
CA TRP A 24 -16.40 -22.37 -31.03
C TRP A 24 -17.72 -22.96 -31.55
N CYS A 25 -18.40 -22.27 -32.48
CA CYS A 25 -19.62 -22.76 -33.14
C CYS A 25 -19.36 -23.96 -34.08
N ALA A 26 -18.16 -24.08 -34.65
CA ALA A 26 -17.77 -25.21 -35.50
C ALA A 26 -17.48 -26.49 -34.69
N GLU A 27 -17.05 -26.35 -33.43
CA GLU A 27 -16.75 -27.46 -32.53
C GLU A 27 -17.98 -28.02 -31.79
N ARG A 28 -19.09 -27.26 -31.71
CA ARG A 28 -20.27 -27.62 -30.89
C ARG A 28 -21.63 -27.29 -31.55
N PRO A 29 -22.02 -27.98 -32.65
CA PRO A 29 -23.16 -27.60 -33.50
C PRO A 29 -24.54 -27.62 -32.81
N ALA A 30 -24.71 -28.35 -31.72
CA ALA A 30 -25.99 -28.43 -31.00
C ALA A 30 -26.27 -27.21 -30.08
N ILE A 31 -25.24 -26.46 -29.68
CA ILE A 31 -25.35 -25.29 -28.79
C ILE A 31 -25.42 -23.97 -29.61
N SER A 32 -24.97 -24.02 -30.86
CA SER A 32 -24.82 -22.86 -31.76
C SER A 32 -26.15 -22.18 -32.14
N LEU A 33 -27.28 -22.90 -32.21
CA LEU A 33 -28.55 -22.29 -32.63
C LEU A 33 -29.14 -21.36 -31.56
N VAL A 34 -29.01 -21.72 -30.28
CA VAL A 34 -29.52 -20.92 -29.16
C VAL A 34 -28.67 -19.65 -28.97
N LEU A 35 -27.35 -19.76 -29.15
CA LEU A 35 -26.45 -18.61 -29.05
C LEU A 35 -26.53 -17.68 -30.25
N VAL A 36 -26.75 -18.18 -31.47
CA VAL A 36 -27.00 -17.31 -32.63
C VAL A 36 -28.27 -16.49 -32.42
N ILE A 37 -29.34 -17.10 -31.88
CA ILE A 37 -30.58 -16.41 -31.52
C ILE A 37 -30.33 -15.37 -30.42
N LEU A 38 -29.62 -15.72 -29.34
CA LEU A 38 -29.25 -14.78 -28.28
C LEU A 38 -28.39 -13.61 -28.78
N PHE A 39 -27.42 -13.87 -29.64
CA PHE A 39 -26.50 -12.84 -30.13
C PHE A 39 -27.16 -11.91 -31.17
N THR A 40 -27.96 -12.46 -32.09
CA THR A 40 -28.57 -11.65 -33.17
C THR A 40 -29.89 -10.98 -32.76
N ILE A 41 -30.69 -11.61 -31.88
CA ILE A 41 -32.01 -11.09 -31.49
C ILE A 41 -31.95 -10.26 -30.21
N ILE A 42 -31.03 -10.57 -29.29
CA ILE A 42 -30.95 -9.87 -27.99
C ILE A 42 -29.72 -8.97 -27.95
N LEU A 43 -28.52 -9.53 -28.13
CA LEU A 43 -27.28 -8.79 -27.86
C LEU A 43 -26.98 -7.71 -28.90
N LEU A 44 -27.16 -8.00 -30.19
CA LEU A 44 -26.90 -7.04 -31.27
C LEU A 44 -27.80 -5.80 -31.21
N PRO A 45 -29.14 -5.92 -31.07
CA PRO A 45 -29.98 -4.74 -30.87
C PRO A 45 -29.70 -4.03 -29.53
N LEU A 46 -29.31 -4.75 -28.48
CA LEU A 46 -28.88 -4.13 -27.21
C LEU A 46 -27.62 -3.28 -27.40
N ILE A 47 -26.56 -3.82 -28.02
CA ILE A 47 -25.33 -3.08 -28.35
C ILE A 47 -25.61 -1.91 -29.29
N THR A 48 -26.52 -2.09 -30.25
CA THR A 48 -26.91 -1.02 -31.17
C THR A 48 -27.62 0.11 -30.41
N ALA A 49 -28.51 -0.23 -29.47
CA ALA A 49 -29.27 0.73 -28.68
C ALA A 49 -28.49 1.40 -27.54
N THR A 50 -27.57 0.69 -26.88
CA THR A 50 -26.84 1.17 -25.71
C THR A 50 -25.46 1.75 -26.04
N VAL A 51 -24.88 1.36 -27.18
CA VAL A 51 -23.52 1.82 -27.56
C VAL A 51 -23.55 2.66 -28.83
N LEU A 52 -24.15 2.16 -29.92
CA LEU A 52 -24.05 2.83 -31.22
C LEU A 52 -24.97 4.06 -31.36
N ILE A 53 -26.21 3.99 -30.85
CA ILE A 53 -27.15 5.14 -30.88
C ILE A 53 -26.64 6.30 -30.01
N PRO A 54 -26.20 6.11 -28.75
CA PRO A 54 -25.60 7.18 -27.96
C PRO A 54 -24.34 7.77 -28.59
N PHE A 55 -23.49 6.95 -29.24
CA PHE A 55 -22.32 7.42 -29.97
C PHE A 55 -22.68 8.25 -31.22
N ALA A 56 -23.72 7.86 -31.96
CA ALA A 56 -24.20 8.63 -33.11
C ALA A 56 -24.79 9.99 -32.68
N ILE A 57 -25.49 10.02 -31.55
CA ILE A 57 -26.00 11.25 -30.93
C ILE A 57 -24.84 12.15 -30.45
N LEU A 58 -23.79 11.57 -29.87
CA LEU A 58 -22.55 12.28 -29.49
C LEU A 58 -21.78 12.84 -30.70
N LEU A 59 -21.78 12.13 -31.83
CA LEU A 59 -21.20 12.59 -33.09
C LEU A 59 -21.97 13.79 -33.66
N ASP A 60 -23.31 13.76 -33.68
CA ASP A 60 -24.13 14.89 -34.10
C ASP A 60 -23.99 16.11 -33.16
N LEU A 61 -23.89 15.88 -31.85
CA LEU A 61 -23.60 16.92 -30.84
C LEU A 61 -22.21 17.53 -31.03
N SER A 62 -21.19 16.73 -31.34
CA SER A 62 -19.83 17.23 -31.59
C SER A 62 -19.76 18.08 -32.87
N HIS A 63 -20.51 17.71 -33.91
CA HIS A 63 -20.58 18.48 -35.16
C HIS A 63 -21.36 19.80 -34.99
N PHE A 64 -22.39 19.79 -34.14
CA PHE A 64 -23.14 20.97 -33.72
C PHE A 64 -22.32 21.92 -32.83
N LEU A 65 -21.44 21.39 -31.97
CA LEU A 65 -20.56 22.20 -31.12
C LEU A 65 -19.40 22.81 -31.93
N ALA A 66 -18.82 22.07 -32.88
CA ALA A 66 -17.76 22.56 -33.76
C ALA A 66 -18.23 23.69 -34.71
N THR A 67 -19.50 23.67 -35.13
CA THR A 67 -20.09 24.76 -35.94
C THR A 67 -20.34 26.03 -35.10
N LYS A 68 -20.63 25.88 -33.80
CA LYS A 68 -20.81 27.00 -32.86
C LYS A 68 -19.48 27.68 -32.46
N GLU A 69 -18.40 26.90 -32.32
CA GLU A 69 -17.07 27.45 -32.00
C GLU A 69 -16.48 28.31 -33.13
N SER A 70 -16.80 28.03 -34.40
CA SER A 70 -16.33 28.86 -35.52
C SER A 70 -17.02 30.24 -35.58
N THR A 71 -18.20 30.38 -34.97
CA THR A 71 -18.95 31.64 -34.92
C THR A 71 -18.56 32.55 -33.74
N LEU A 72 -17.80 32.03 -32.77
CA LEU A 72 -17.45 32.75 -31.53
C LEU A 72 -16.04 33.38 -31.54
N ARG A 73 -15.26 33.21 -32.62
CA ARG A 73 -13.91 33.80 -32.77
C ARG A 73 -13.86 35.07 -33.62
N THR A 74 -14.81 35.99 -33.46
CA THR A 74 -14.62 37.39 -33.90
C THR A 74 -15.43 38.32 -32.99
N ASN A 75 -14.75 38.94 -32.03
CA ASN A 75 -14.86 40.38 -31.73
C ASN A 75 -14.23 40.72 -30.37
N SER A 76 -13.05 41.33 -30.42
CA SER A 76 -12.52 42.15 -29.34
C SER A 76 -12.77 43.62 -29.64
N LYS A 77 -13.44 44.35 -28.74
CA LYS A 77 -12.97 45.62 -28.15
C LYS A 77 -14.04 46.27 -27.26
N MET A 78 -13.55 46.83 -26.15
CA MET A 78 -14.26 47.48 -25.05
C MET A 78 -15.14 48.67 -25.50
N ALA A 79 -16.32 48.76 -24.89
CA ALA A 79 -16.88 50.00 -24.33
C ALA A 79 -17.94 49.60 -23.29
N ALA A 80 -17.94 50.26 -22.12
CA ALA A 80 -18.91 50.02 -21.05
C ALA A 80 -20.35 50.16 -21.59
N ARG A 81 -21.09 49.04 -21.62
CA ARG A 81 -22.45 48.93 -22.15
C ARG A 81 -23.43 48.81 -20.99
N VAL A 82 -24.48 49.62 -21.00
CA VAL A 82 -25.62 49.47 -20.07
C VAL A 82 -26.29 48.12 -20.38
N PRO A 83 -26.48 47.23 -19.37
CA PRO A 83 -26.97 45.88 -19.60
C PRO A 83 -28.39 45.87 -20.18
N SER A 84 -28.64 44.97 -21.12
CA SER A 84 -29.95 44.81 -21.76
C SER A 84 -30.97 44.16 -20.81
N LEU A 85 -32.27 44.43 -21.02
CA LEU A 85 -33.38 43.83 -20.23
C LEU A 85 -33.37 42.29 -20.22
N ARG A 86 -32.80 41.65 -21.26
CA ARG A 86 -32.63 40.19 -21.34
C ARG A 86 -31.49 39.68 -20.44
N GLU A 87 -30.38 40.42 -20.35
CA GLU A 87 -29.29 40.14 -19.41
C GLU A 87 -29.71 40.39 -17.96
N LEU A 88 -30.56 41.39 -17.71
CA LEU A 88 -31.14 41.65 -16.38
C LEU A 88 -32.08 40.52 -15.94
N LYS A 89 -32.90 39.96 -16.84
CA LYS A 89 -33.72 38.76 -16.54
C LYS A 89 -32.88 37.50 -16.30
N LYS A 90 -31.81 37.28 -17.09
CA LYS A 90 -30.86 36.17 -16.88
C LYS A 90 -30.16 36.29 -15.50
N LYS A 91 -29.72 37.50 -15.13
CA LYS A 91 -29.15 37.79 -13.80
C LYS A 91 -30.16 37.67 -12.65
N SER A 92 -31.43 37.99 -12.88
CA SER A 92 -32.48 37.82 -11.87
C SER A 92 -32.72 36.34 -11.56
N ASN A 93 -32.72 35.47 -12.58
CA ASN A 93 -32.88 34.03 -12.41
C ASN A 93 -31.63 33.38 -11.81
N SER A 94 -30.43 33.85 -12.17
CA SER A 94 -29.17 33.33 -11.60
C SER A 94 -29.10 33.55 -10.09
N LEU A 95 -29.43 34.75 -9.61
CA LEU A 95 -29.43 35.06 -8.17
C LEU A 95 -30.48 34.24 -7.40
N LEU A 96 -31.60 33.87 -8.05
CA LEU A 96 -32.59 32.98 -7.46
C LEU A 96 -32.02 31.56 -7.28
N HIS A 97 -31.41 30.97 -8.31
CA HIS A 97 -30.75 29.66 -8.22
C HIS A 97 -29.68 29.64 -7.12
N LEU A 98 -28.83 30.68 -7.05
CA LEU A 98 -27.83 30.79 -6.00
C LEU A 98 -28.44 30.86 -4.58
N LYS A 99 -29.57 31.57 -4.44
CA LYS A 99 -30.27 31.68 -3.15
C LYS A 99 -30.84 30.31 -2.74
N ASN A 100 -31.50 29.61 -3.66
CA ASN A 100 -32.06 28.29 -3.42
C ASN A 100 -30.96 27.28 -3.09
N ALA A 101 -29.85 27.29 -3.83
CA ALA A 101 -28.70 26.43 -3.57
C ALA A 101 -28.15 26.61 -2.14
N LYS A 102 -27.98 27.87 -1.70
CA LYS A 102 -27.53 28.17 -0.33
C LYS A 102 -28.54 27.72 0.73
N GLN A 103 -29.84 27.86 0.45
CA GLN A 103 -30.88 27.42 1.39
C GLN A 103 -30.93 25.89 1.50
N ALA A 104 -30.81 25.18 0.38
CA ALA A 104 -30.76 23.72 0.37
C ALA A 104 -29.53 23.18 1.13
N CYS A 105 -28.36 23.83 1.01
CA CYS A 105 -27.19 23.50 1.86
C CYS A 105 -27.49 23.64 3.36
N VAL A 106 -28.22 24.67 3.77
CA VAL A 106 -28.62 24.87 5.19
C VAL A 106 -29.59 23.78 5.64
N ASN A 107 -30.46 23.31 4.75
CA ASN A 107 -31.40 22.23 5.02
C ASN A 107 -30.76 20.83 4.92
N SER A 108 -29.45 20.74 4.61
CA SER A 108 -28.73 19.50 4.33
C SER A 108 -29.31 18.69 3.15
N ASP A 109 -30.06 19.33 2.25
CA ASP A 109 -30.48 18.75 0.98
C ASP A 109 -29.39 18.99 -0.07
N TYR A 110 -28.38 18.14 -0.04
CA TYR A 110 -27.19 18.32 -0.87
C TYR A 110 -27.46 18.08 -2.36
N ALA A 111 -28.43 17.23 -2.71
CA ALA A 111 -28.82 16.98 -4.09
C ALA A 111 -29.50 18.21 -4.70
N GLU A 112 -30.52 18.77 -4.01
CA GLU A 112 -31.18 20.00 -4.46
C GLU A 112 -30.19 21.18 -4.51
N ALA A 113 -29.29 21.26 -3.51
CA ALA A 113 -28.25 22.28 -3.51
C ALA A 113 -27.35 22.18 -4.75
N TYR A 114 -26.93 20.97 -5.11
CA TYR A 114 -26.02 20.72 -6.23
C TYR A 114 -26.68 21.12 -7.55
N GLU A 115 -27.91 20.67 -7.79
CA GLU A 115 -28.69 21.04 -8.98
C GLU A 115 -28.86 22.55 -9.11
N ASN A 116 -29.21 23.25 -8.03
CA ASN A 116 -29.36 24.71 -8.06
C ASN A 116 -28.02 25.43 -8.30
N PHE A 117 -26.90 24.91 -7.80
CA PHE A 117 -25.57 25.46 -8.13
C PHE A 117 -25.22 25.26 -9.61
N VAL A 118 -25.48 24.07 -10.16
CA VAL A 118 -25.28 23.79 -11.60
C VAL A 118 -26.07 24.80 -12.44
N LEU A 119 -27.37 24.95 -12.17
CA LEU A 119 -28.24 25.92 -12.86
C LEU A 119 -27.72 27.36 -12.71
N TYR A 120 -27.19 27.71 -11.53
CA TYR A 120 -26.55 29.01 -11.33
C TYR A 120 -25.34 29.20 -12.24
N PHE A 121 -24.39 28.26 -12.28
CA PHE A 121 -23.18 28.40 -13.10
C PHE A 121 -23.49 28.39 -14.61
N GLU A 122 -24.41 27.54 -15.08
CA GLU A 122 -24.87 27.53 -16.48
C GLU A 122 -25.57 28.83 -16.89
N SER A 123 -26.18 29.53 -15.93
CA SER A 123 -26.81 30.82 -16.18
C SER A 123 -25.81 31.97 -16.35
N LEU A 124 -24.56 31.81 -15.91
CA LEU A 124 -23.50 32.81 -16.10
C LEU A 124 -23.01 32.85 -17.55
N THR A 125 -22.14 33.79 -17.87
CA THR A 125 -21.43 33.80 -19.17
C THR A 125 -20.17 32.94 -19.06
N ASP A 126 -19.44 33.13 -17.96
CA ASP A 126 -18.34 32.28 -17.52
C ASP A 126 -18.59 31.88 -16.05
N PRO A 127 -18.56 30.58 -15.69
CA PRO A 127 -18.62 30.15 -14.28
C PRO A 127 -17.60 30.84 -13.36
N LEU A 128 -16.45 31.26 -13.91
CA LEU A 128 -15.42 32.01 -13.19
C LEU A 128 -15.84 33.45 -12.82
N ASP A 129 -16.92 33.98 -13.42
CA ASP A 129 -17.51 35.26 -13.03
C ASP A 129 -18.16 35.20 -11.62
N SER A 130 -18.33 34.00 -11.05
CA SER A 130 -18.84 33.81 -9.70
C SER A 130 -17.81 34.21 -8.62
N THR A 131 -18.27 34.65 -7.45
CA THR A 131 -17.36 35.03 -6.36
C THR A 131 -16.62 33.83 -5.78
N ALA A 132 -15.37 34.01 -5.32
CA ALA A 132 -14.59 32.96 -4.65
C ALA A 132 -15.33 32.31 -3.45
N ALA A 133 -16.13 33.07 -2.71
CA ALA A 133 -16.96 32.54 -1.62
C ALA A 133 -18.00 31.52 -2.11
N VAL A 134 -18.62 31.78 -3.27
CA VAL A 134 -19.59 30.87 -3.91
C VAL A 134 -18.88 29.62 -4.42
N GLN A 135 -17.73 29.77 -5.08
CA GLN A 135 -16.92 28.64 -5.54
C GLN A 135 -16.49 27.75 -4.38
N LYS A 136 -16.10 28.32 -3.23
CA LYS A 136 -15.75 27.58 -2.01
C LYS A 136 -16.95 26.80 -1.44
N ILE A 137 -18.14 27.39 -1.40
CA ILE A 137 -19.36 26.69 -0.95
C ILE A 137 -19.68 25.52 -1.88
N PHE A 138 -19.64 25.75 -3.19
CA PHE A 138 -19.87 24.70 -4.18
C PHE A 138 -18.84 23.57 -4.06
N THR A 139 -17.57 23.90 -3.86
CA THR A 139 -16.50 22.90 -3.65
C THR A 139 -16.81 22.01 -2.44
N LYS A 140 -17.18 22.61 -1.30
CA LYS A 140 -17.55 21.86 -0.09
C LYS A 140 -18.76 20.95 -0.33
N LEU A 141 -19.75 21.44 -1.07
CA LEU A 141 -20.92 20.66 -1.45
C LEU A 141 -20.55 19.46 -2.32
N VAL A 142 -19.71 19.65 -3.35
CA VAL A 142 -19.24 18.57 -4.22
C VAL A 142 -18.49 17.51 -3.42
N CYS A 143 -17.64 17.92 -2.47
CA CYS A 143 -16.96 16.98 -1.59
C CYS A 143 -17.96 16.16 -0.76
N LYS A 144 -18.96 16.82 -0.15
CA LYS A 144 -19.97 16.15 0.66
C LYS A 144 -20.85 15.20 -0.17
N MET A 145 -21.24 15.61 -1.37
CA MET A 145 -21.93 14.76 -2.34
C MET A 145 -21.09 13.55 -2.72
N GLY A 146 -19.80 13.74 -2.99
CA GLY A 146 -18.86 12.67 -3.29
C GLY A 146 -18.82 11.61 -2.19
N MET A 147 -18.74 12.02 -0.92
CA MET A 147 -18.77 11.10 0.23
C MET A 147 -20.07 10.30 0.29
N ILE A 148 -21.22 10.96 0.19
CA ILE A 148 -22.55 10.31 0.27
C ILE A 148 -22.75 9.34 -0.91
N LEU A 149 -22.34 9.73 -2.11
CA LEU A 149 -22.48 8.90 -3.31
C LEU A 149 -21.53 7.69 -3.27
N GLU A 150 -20.36 7.84 -2.66
CA GLU A 150 -19.45 6.73 -2.41
C GLU A 150 -20.04 5.73 -1.39
N GLU A 151 -20.55 6.23 -0.25
CA GLU A 151 -21.22 5.40 0.78
C GLU A 151 -22.43 4.64 0.23
N THR A 152 -23.19 5.25 -0.68
CA THR A 152 -24.34 4.62 -1.34
C THR A 152 -23.97 3.79 -2.58
N CYS A 153 -22.67 3.64 -2.87
CA CYS A 153 -22.14 2.91 -4.03
C CYS A 153 -22.69 3.39 -5.39
N ASN A 154 -23.07 4.67 -5.51
CA ASN A 154 -23.58 5.25 -6.76
C ASN A 154 -22.45 5.90 -7.58
N ILE A 155 -21.65 5.04 -8.20
CA ILE A 155 -20.43 5.41 -8.93
C ILE A 155 -20.71 6.34 -10.11
N GLU A 156 -21.80 6.10 -10.85
CA GLU A 156 -22.13 6.89 -12.04
C GLU A 156 -22.40 8.36 -11.69
N GLU A 157 -23.26 8.59 -10.69
CA GLU A 157 -23.57 9.96 -10.24
C GLU A 157 -22.38 10.62 -9.55
N LEU A 158 -21.55 9.87 -8.83
CA LEU A 158 -20.31 10.37 -8.23
C LEU A 158 -19.39 10.95 -9.31
N LEU A 159 -19.13 10.18 -10.37
CA LEU A 159 -18.27 10.62 -11.47
C LEU A 159 -18.87 11.80 -12.22
N LYS A 160 -20.19 11.80 -12.48
CA LYS A 160 -20.88 12.94 -13.08
C LYS A 160 -20.73 14.20 -12.24
N CYS A 161 -20.92 14.10 -10.92
CA CYS A 161 -20.78 15.21 -9.98
C CYS A 161 -19.38 15.82 -10.04
N TYR A 162 -18.34 15.01 -9.90
CA TYR A 162 -16.95 15.48 -9.97
C TYR A 162 -16.59 16.05 -11.35
N ILE A 163 -16.91 15.35 -12.44
CA ILE A 163 -16.56 15.78 -13.80
C ILE A 163 -17.28 17.07 -14.18
N GLN A 164 -18.57 17.20 -13.86
CA GLN A 164 -19.32 18.43 -14.13
C GLN A 164 -18.78 19.60 -13.31
N ALA A 165 -18.42 19.39 -12.05
CA ALA A 165 -17.78 20.42 -11.25
C ALA A 165 -16.42 20.86 -11.83
N LEU A 166 -15.62 19.93 -12.35
CA LEU A 166 -14.36 20.23 -13.05
C LEU A 166 -14.58 20.88 -14.43
N ASN A 167 -15.71 20.67 -15.09
CA ASN A 167 -16.05 21.41 -16.32
C ASN A 167 -16.29 22.89 -16.02
N PHE A 168 -16.88 23.23 -14.87
CA PHE A 168 -17.03 24.62 -14.42
C PHE A 168 -15.72 25.20 -13.87
N PHE A 169 -14.96 24.40 -13.11
CA PHE A 169 -13.73 24.84 -12.45
C PHE A 169 -12.58 23.83 -12.69
N PRO A 170 -11.92 23.87 -13.87
CA PRO A 170 -10.92 22.87 -14.27
C PRO A 170 -9.67 22.79 -13.39
N ASP A 171 -9.36 23.88 -12.69
CA ASP A 171 -8.21 24.04 -11.81
C ASP A 171 -8.61 23.97 -10.32
N ASN A 172 -9.81 23.47 -9.99
CA ASN A 172 -10.17 23.28 -8.60
C ASN A 172 -9.39 22.10 -7.99
N PHE A 173 -8.27 22.39 -7.35
CA PHE A 173 -7.35 21.39 -6.80
C PHE A 173 -7.98 20.48 -5.73
N VAL A 174 -8.99 20.94 -4.99
CA VAL A 174 -9.70 20.12 -3.99
C VAL A 174 -10.53 19.05 -4.69
N ILE A 175 -11.29 19.42 -5.72
CA ILE A 175 -12.12 18.50 -6.51
C ILE A 175 -11.23 17.53 -7.30
N LEU A 176 -10.14 18.02 -7.90
CA LEU A 176 -9.13 17.19 -8.56
C LEU A 176 -8.53 16.16 -7.59
N SER A 177 -8.18 16.58 -6.38
CA SER A 177 -7.60 15.70 -5.36
C SER A 177 -8.58 14.63 -4.89
N ASN A 178 -9.82 14.99 -4.59
CA ASN A 178 -10.82 14.03 -4.12
C ASN A 178 -11.19 13.01 -5.21
N LEU A 179 -11.33 13.47 -6.47
CA LEU A 179 -11.53 12.54 -7.60
C LEU A 179 -10.30 11.64 -7.79
N GLY A 180 -9.09 12.19 -7.65
CA GLY A 180 -7.85 11.42 -7.72
C GLY A 180 -7.76 10.34 -6.64
N ALA A 181 -8.07 10.67 -5.39
CA ALA A 181 -8.13 9.74 -4.27
C ALA A 181 -9.20 8.65 -4.48
N TYR A 182 -10.39 9.03 -4.97
CA TYR A 182 -11.43 8.07 -5.34
C TYR A 182 -10.97 7.09 -6.41
N MET A 183 -10.33 7.58 -7.48
CA MET A 183 -9.78 6.74 -8.56
C MET A 183 -8.70 5.79 -8.04
N PHE A 184 -7.86 6.25 -7.11
CA PHE A 184 -6.82 5.43 -6.50
C PHE A 184 -7.43 4.28 -5.69
N LYS A 185 -8.44 4.57 -4.85
CA LYS A 185 -9.17 3.56 -4.06
C LYS A 185 -9.85 2.49 -4.94
N ASN A 186 -10.24 2.85 -6.15
CA ASN A 186 -10.86 1.95 -7.14
C ASN A 186 -9.84 1.31 -8.11
N ALA A 187 -8.54 1.32 -7.78
CA ALA A 187 -7.46 0.72 -8.57
C ALA A 187 -7.24 1.33 -9.99
N GLU A 188 -7.77 2.53 -10.26
CA GLU A 188 -7.55 3.27 -11.50
C GLU A 188 -6.29 4.16 -11.40
N ILE A 189 -5.14 3.51 -11.19
CA ILE A 189 -3.88 4.14 -10.76
C ILE A 189 -3.37 5.22 -11.73
N ASP A 190 -3.41 4.94 -13.04
CA ASP A 190 -2.97 5.90 -14.08
C ASP A 190 -3.87 7.15 -14.14
N ILE A 191 -5.17 6.99 -13.90
CA ILE A 191 -6.13 8.10 -13.88
C ILE A 191 -5.93 8.93 -12.61
N ALA A 192 -5.81 8.26 -11.46
CA ALA A 192 -5.56 8.89 -10.17
C ALA A 192 -4.32 9.79 -10.22
N ARG A 193 -3.20 9.25 -10.72
CA ARG A 193 -1.94 9.99 -10.86
C ARG A 193 -2.11 11.29 -11.63
N ARG A 194 -2.79 11.25 -12.79
CA ARG A 194 -2.99 12.45 -13.63
C ARG A 194 -3.80 13.54 -12.93
N TYR A 195 -4.87 13.18 -12.22
CA TYR A 195 -5.67 14.16 -11.48
C TYR A 195 -4.89 14.76 -10.30
N LEU A 196 -4.13 13.93 -9.58
CA LEU A 196 -3.32 14.37 -8.44
C LEU A 196 -2.13 15.23 -8.89
N GLU A 197 -1.43 14.87 -9.96
CA GLU A 197 -0.38 15.71 -10.56
C GLU A 197 -0.93 17.07 -11.00
N ARG A 198 -2.13 17.11 -11.59
CA ARG A 198 -2.81 18.37 -11.90
C ARG A 198 -3.13 19.17 -10.63
N ALA A 199 -3.66 18.54 -9.59
CA ALA A 199 -3.97 19.20 -8.32
C ALA A 199 -2.72 19.83 -7.68
N VAL A 200 -1.62 19.09 -7.62
CA VAL A 200 -0.32 19.56 -7.09
C VAL A 200 0.26 20.68 -7.97
N ASN A 201 0.13 20.59 -9.29
CA ASN A 201 0.60 21.65 -10.21
C ASN A 201 -0.17 22.96 -10.02
N VAL A 202 -1.47 22.90 -9.74
CA VAL A 202 -2.28 24.10 -9.45
C VAL A 202 -1.97 24.66 -8.06
N ASN A 203 -1.88 23.80 -7.04
CA ASN A 203 -1.54 24.21 -5.69
C ASN A 203 -0.56 23.23 -5.04
N LYS A 204 0.73 23.59 -5.08
CA LYS A 204 1.84 22.80 -4.52
C LYS A 204 1.78 22.64 -3.00
N ASN A 205 1.01 23.48 -2.31
CA ASN A 205 0.89 23.47 -0.85
C ASN A 205 -0.38 22.76 -0.36
N TYR A 206 -1.15 22.14 -1.26
CA TYR A 206 -2.33 21.37 -0.86
C TYR A 206 -1.95 19.95 -0.48
N LEU A 207 -1.84 19.73 0.83
CA LEU A 207 -1.26 18.53 1.40
C LEU A 207 -1.99 17.23 1.01
N PRO A 208 -3.34 17.17 0.98
CA PRO A 208 -4.04 15.97 0.54
C PRO A 208 -3.67 15.52 -0.88
N ALA A 209 -3.47 16.45 -1.83
CA ALA A 209 -3.07 16.08 -3.18
C ALA A 209 -1.63 15.57 -3.25
N GLU A 210 -0.73 16.17 -2.47
CA GLU A 210 0.68 15.78 -2.41
C GLU A 210 0.85 14.37 -1.82
N ILE A 211 0.22 14.09 -0.68
CA ILE A 211 0.29 12.78 -0.02
C ILE A 211 -0.35 11.69 -0.89
N ASN A 212 -1.55 11.94 -1.42
CA ASN A 212 -2.21 10.97 -2.28
C ASN A 212 -1.39 10.70 -3.56
N LEU A 213 -0.74 11.71 -4.14
CA LEU A 213 0.16 11.50 -5.29
C LEU A 213 1.36 10.62 -4.92
N MET A 214 1.95 10.83 -3.75
CA MET A 214 3.05 10.03 -3.24
C MET A 214 2.63 8.57 -3.04
N HIS A 215 1.47 8.31 -2.43
CA HIS A 215 0.94 6.95 -2.26
C HIS A 215 0.66 6.26 -3.60
N VAL A 216 0.13 6.97 -4.59
CA VAL A 216 -0.02 6.47 -5.96
C VAL A 216 1.33 6.09 -6.56
N LYS A 217 2.36 6.91 -6.39
CA LYS A 217 3.72 6.60 -6.87
C LYS A 217 4.30 5.36 -6.19
N TRP A 218 4.11 5.20 -4.89
CA TRP A 218 4.56 4.01 -4.16
C TRP A 218 3.85 2.74 -4.59
N HIS A 219 2.55 2.83 -4.93
CA HIS A 219 1.82 1.71 -5.50
C HIS A 219 2.36 1.31 -6.88
N GLN A 220 2.72 2.29 -7.71
CA GLN A 220 3.32 2.01 -9.03
C GLN A 220 4.71 1.38 -8.94
N ILE A 221 5.54 1.83 -7.98
CA ILE A 221 6.91 1.35 -7.75
C ILE A 221 7.10 0.98 -6.27
N PRO A 222 6.98 -0.32 -5.93
CA PRO A 222 7.20 -0.81 -4.57
C PRO A 222 8.55 -0.40 -3.98
N ARG A 223 8.59 -0.18 -2.67
CA ARG A 223 9.80 0.29 -1.95
C ARG A 223 10.96 -0.68 -1.98
N TRP A 224 10.70 -1.98 -2.12
CA TRP A 224 11.76 -2.98 -2.17
C TRP A 224 12.69 -2.80 -3.38
N HIS A 225 12.26 -2.18 -4.49
CA HIS A 225 13.15 -1.84 -5.61
C HIS A 225 14.32 -0.94 -5.18
N PHE A 226 14.11 -0.07 -4.20
CA PHE A 226 15.13 0.86 -3.70
C PHE A 226 16.15 0.10 -2.86
N ARG A 227 15.68 -0.79 -1.97
CA ARG A 227 16.56 -1.68 -1.19
C ARG A 227 17.38 -2.56 -2.12
N MET A 228 16.73 -3.16 -3.12
CA MET A 228 17.33 -4.04 -4.12
C MET A 228 18.41 -3.33 -4.94
N LEU A 229 18.12 -2.15 -5.49
CA LEU A 229 19.11 -1.39 -6.27
C LEU A 229 20.25 -0.85 -5.39
N ASN A 230 20.03 -0.63 -4.10
CA ASN A 230 21.09 -0.26 -3.17
C ASN A 230 21.89 -1.44 -2.62
N ASP A 231 21.51 -2.68 -2.92
CA ASP A 231 22.29 -3.85 -2.55
C ASP A 231 23.48 -4.03 -3.50
N LYS A 232 24.56 -3.34 -3.15
CA LYS A 232 25.80 -3.35 -3.91
C LYS A 232 26.42 -4.75 -4.04
N HIS A 233 26.28 -5.60 -3.01
CA HIS A 233 26.82 -6.96 -3.04
C HIS A 233 26.09 -7.81 -4.08
N ARG A 234 24.75 -7.76 -4.09
CA ARG A 234 23.91 -8.41 -5.10
C ARG A 234 24.23 -7.90 -6.50
N ASN A 235 24.31 -6.58 -6.68
CA ASN A 235 24.56 -5.94 -7.97
C ASN A 235 25.93 -6.32 -8.56
N ILE A 236 26.99 -6.33 -7.75
CA ILE A 236 28.34 -6.75 -8.19
C ILE A 236 28.36 -8.23 -8.56
N ALA A 237 27.68 -9.09 -7.79
CA ALA A 237 27.62 -10.52 -8.09
C ALA A 237 26.92 -10.81 -9.42
N TYR A 238 25.76 -10.18 -9.67
CA TYR A 238 25.04 -10.29 -10.93
C TYR A 238 25.84 -9.75 -12.10
N GLU A 239 26.46 -8.57 -11.96
CA GLU A 239 27.30 -8.03 -13.03
C GLU A 239 28.45 -8.98 -13.37
N LYS A 240 29.17 -9.50 -12.37
CA LYS A 240 30.26 -10.45 -12.59
C LYS A 240 29.78 -11.71 -13.31
N ALA A 241 28.62 -12.23 -12.93
CA ALA A 241 28.02 -13.41 -13.56
C ALA A 241 27.67 -13.14 -15.03
N ILE A 242 26.96 -12.03 -15.30
CA ILE A 242 26.54 -11.62 -16.64
C ILE A 242 27.76 -11.36 -17.52
N SER A 243 28.72 -10.56 -17.06
CA SER A 243 29.91 -10.21 -17.85
C SER A 243 30.75 -11.44 -18.18
N THR A 244 30.85 -12.40 -17.26
CA THR A 244 31.53 -13.68 -17.52
C THR A 244 30.89 -14.42 -18.68
N GLN A 245 29.57 -14.65 -18.66
CA GLN A 245 28.87 -15.41 -19.72
C GLN A 245 28.84 -14.66 -21.05
N VAL A 246 28.61 -13.35 -21.00
CA VAL A 246 28.60 -12.50 -22.21
C VAL A 246 29.97 -12.46 -22.87
N ASN A 247 31.06 -12.48 -22.09
CA ASN A 247 32.42 -12.52 -22.64
C ASN A 247 32.81 -13.89 -23.20
N THR A 248 32.14 -14.98 -22.81
CA THR A 248 32.37 -16.33 -23.36
C THR A 248 31.54 -16.64 -24.61
N GLY A 249 30.68 -15.71 -25.07
CA GLY A 249 29.97 -15.83 -26.34
C GLY A 249 28.43 -15.83 -26.24
N TYR A 250 27.87 -15.85 -25.03
CA TYR A 250 26.42 -15.79 -24.84
C TYR A 250 25.91 -14.34 -24.96
N LYS A 251 25.71 -13.90 -26.21
CA LYS A 251 25.45 -12.50 -26.59
C LYS A 251 23.97 -12.14 -26.79
N ASN A 252 23.09 -13.14 -26.87
CA ASN A 252 21.66 -12.95 -27.09
C ASN A 252 20.95 -13.11 -25.75
N VAL A 253 20.77 -11.98 -25.05
CA VAL A 253 20.36 -11.94 -23.65
C VAL A 253 18.86 -11.68 -23.53
N LEU A 254 18.18 -12.50 -22.74
CA LEU A 254 16.80 -12.30 -22.32
C LEU A 254 16.76 -12.02 -20.82
N ASP A 255 16.37 -10.81 -20.43
CA ASP A 255 16.24 -10.36 -19.05
C ASP A 255 14.76 -10.39 -18.65
N ILE A 256 14.34 -11.36 -17.83
CA ILE A 256 12.94 -11.52 -17.40
C ILE A 256 12.77 -10.96 -15.99
N GLY A 257 11.77 -10.08 -15.82
CA GLY A 257 11.63 -9.28 -14.60
C GLY A 257 12.63 -8.14 -14.58
N ALA A 258 12.82 -7.49 -15.74
CA ALA A 258 13.91 -6.54 -15.94
C ALA A 258 13.82 -5.31 -15.00
N GLY A 259 12.64 -5.02 -14.45
CA GLY A 259 12.40 -3.85 -13.61
C GLY A 259 12.76 -2.56 -14.34
N CYS A 260 13.63 -1.76 -13.72
CA CYS A 260 14.17 -0.54 -14.33
C CYS A 260 15.35 -0.80 -15.29
N GLY A 261 15.73 -2.06 -15.53
CA GLY A 261 16.72 -2.46 -16.53
C GLY A 261 18.16 -2.55 -16.04
N PHE A 262 18.42 -2.65 -14.74
CA PHE A 262 19.80 -2.72 -14.21
C PHE A 262 20.59 -3.92 -14.78
N LEU A 263 20.02 -5.13 -14.80
CA LEU A 263 20.68 -6.32 -15.33
C LEU A 263 20.86 -6.24 -16.85
N SER A 264 19.84 -5.73 -17.55
CA SER A 264 19.92 -5.38 -18.97
C SER A 264 21.08 -4.42 -19.30
N LEU A 265 21.31 -3.38 -18.50
CA LEU A 265 22.46 -2.46 -18.67
C LEU A 265 23.80 -3.17 -18.46
N CYS A 266 23.89 -4.07 -17.47
CA CYS A 266 25.09 -4.85 -17.21
C CYS A 266 25.46 -5.71 -18.43
N ALA A 267 24.47 -6.30 -19.12
CA ALA A 267 24.70 -7.05 -20.35
C ALA A 267 25.02 -6.12 -21.54
N ALA A 268 24.22 -5.09 -21.74
CA ALA A 268 24.23 -4.25 -22.94
C ALA A 268 25.52 -3.47 -23.16
N ARG A 269 26.28 -3.16 -22.09
CA ARG A 269 27.58 -2.47 -22.19
C ARG A 269 28.67 -3.28 -22.89
N HIS A 270 28.47 -4.58 -23.07
CA HIS A 270 29.45 -5.44 -23.75
C HIS A 270 29.20 -5.44 -25.27
N ALA A 271 30.27 -5.25 -26.04
CA ALA A 271 30.20 -5.24 -27.49
C ALA A 271 29.62 -6.54 -28.07
N GLY A 272 28.78 -6.39 -29.10
CA GLY A 272 28.13 -7.49 -29.82
C GLY A 272 26.96 -8.13 -29.08
N THR A 273 26.54 -7.60 -27.94
CA THR A 273 25.42 -8.12 -27.15
C THR A 273 24.10 -7.51 -27.64
N THR A 274 23.07 -8.33 -27.77
CA THR A 274 21.68 -7.89 -27.99
C THR A 274 20.86 -8.31 -26.79
N VAL A 275 20.10 -7.38 -26.21
CA VAL A 275 19.33 -7.63 -25.00
C VAL A 275 17.84 -7.42 -25.28
N THR A 276 17.01 -8.35 -24.83
CA THR A 276 15.56 -8.16 -24.72
C THR A 276 15.16 -8.18 -23.26
N ALA A 277 14.62 -7.07 -22.78
CA ALA A 277 14.13 -6.89 -21.42
C ALA A 277 12.61 -7.10 -21.38
N ILE A 278 12.13 -8.04 -20.58
CA ILE A 278 10.70 -8.31 -20.37
C ILE A 278 10.31 -7.81 -18.97
N GLU A 279 9.34 -6.89 -18.94
CA GLU A 279 8.83 -6.30 -17.69
C GLU A 279 7.30 -6.17 -17.80
N GLU A 280 6.56 -6.66 -16.81
CA GLU A 280 5.09 -6.62 -16.84
C GLU A 280 4.55 -5.23 -16.44
N ASN A 281 5.18 -4.64 -15.44
CA ASN A 281 4.76 -3.38 -14.86
C ASN A 281 5.04 -2.27 -15.87
N LYS A 282 3.96 -1.65 -16.33
CA LYS A 282 3.99 -0.56 -17.32
C LYS A 282 4.93 0.56 -16.94
N GLN A 283 4.95 0.94 -15.67
CA GLN A 283 5.73 2.08 -15.20
C GLN A 283 7.22 1.77 -15.14
N LEU A 284 7.59 0.56 -14.69
CA LEU A 284 8.97 0.07 -14.74
C LEU A 284 9.46 -0.13 -16.18
N ALA A 285 8.64 -0.71 -17.07
CA ALA A 285 9.01 -0.89 -18.47
C ALA A 285 9.25 0.45 -19.20
N ASN A 286 8.45 1.48 -18.93
CA ASN A 286 8.68 2.82 -19.45
C ASN A 286 9.95 3.45 -18.86
N MET A 287 10.14 3.33 -17.54
CA MET A 287 11.34 3.81 -16.86
C MET A 287 12.61 3.14 -17.39
N CYS A 288 12.57 1.83 -17.66
CA CYS A 288 13.65 1.07 -18.27
C CYS A 288 14.04 1.68 -19.63
N LYS A 289 13.07 1.98 -20.51
CA LYS A 289 13.34 2.64 -21.80
C LYS A 289 14.01 4.02 -21.63
N ASP A 290 13.55 4.82 -20.68
CA ASP A 290 14.11 6.13 -20.41
C ASP A 290 15.55 6.04 -19.85
N ILE A 291 15.79 5.08 -18.95
CA ILE A 291 17.12 4.77 -18.40
C ILE A 291 18.08 4.31 -19.51
N MET A 292 17.66 3.40 -20.39
CA MET A 292 18.50 2.93 -21.51
C MET A 292 18.93 4.11 -22.38
N LYS A 293 18.00 5.00 -22.71
CA LYS A 293 18.28 6.22 -23.47
C LYS A 293 19.25 7.15 -22.75
N ALA A 294 19.09 7.35 -21.44
CA ALA A 294 19.94 8.23 -20.64
C ALA A 294 21.37 7.72 -20.45
N ASN A 295 21.55 6.40 -20.52
CA ASN A 295 22.85 5.72 -20.50
C ASN A 295 23.42 5.46 -21.90
N GLU A 296 22.81 6.02 -22.96
CA GLU A 296 23.26 5.90 -24.36
C GLU A 296 23.30 4.44 -24.87
N VAL A 297 22.42 3.60 -24.34
CA VAL A 297 22.29 2.18 -24.70
C VAL A 297 21.19 1.99 -25.73
N SER A 298 21.53 1.48 -26.92
CA SER A 298 20.58 1.28 -28.03
C SER A 298 20.32 -0.19 -28.39
N ASN A 299 21.06 -1.11 -27.80
CA ASN A 299 21.01 -2.57 -28.05
C ASN A 299 20.10 -3.32 -27.06
N VAL A 300 19.17 -2.61 -26.42
CA VAL A 300 18.16 -3.17 -25.52
C VAL A 300 16.77 -2.93 -26.10
N ASN A 301 16.00 -3.99 -26.30
CA ASN A 301 14.59 -3.95 -26.67
C ASN A 301 13.71 -4.26 -25.45
N VAL A 302 12.82 -3.35 -25.07
CA VAL A 302 11.97 -3.51 -23.88
C VAL A 302 10.55 -3.91 -24.27
N LEU A 303 10.10 -5.07 -23.81
CA LEU A 303 8.78 -5.65 -24.02
C LEU A 303 7.94 -5.56 -22.74
N GLN A 304 6.80 -4.85 -22.81
CA GLN A 304 5.90 -4.71 -21.67
C GLN A 304 4.88 -5.87 -21.64
N CYS A 305 5.18 -6.95 -20.92
CA CYS A 305 4.34 -8.14 -20.83
C CYS A 305 4.87 -9.14 -19.79
N TYR A 306 4.07 -10.16 -19.47
CA TYR A 306 4.58 -11.38 -18.83
C TYR A 306 5.31 -12.25 -19.85
N SER A 307 6.46 -12.82 -19.48
CA SER A 307 7.22 -13.74 -20.33
C SER A 307 6.41 -14.98 -20.71
N THR A 308 5.59 -15.47 -19.79
CA THR A 308 4.73 -16.66 -19.96
C THR A 308 3.61 -16.48 -21.00
N HIS A 309 3.37 -15.26 -21.49
CA HIS A 309 2.42 -15.01 -22.58
C HIS A 309 2.95 -15.41 -23.97
N PHE A 310 4.26 -15.63 -24.10
CA PHE A 310 4.86 -16.05 -25.35
C PHE A 310 4.72 -17.57 -25.52
N SER A 311 4.14 -17.99 -26.64
CA SER A 311 4.09 -19.39 -27.07
C SER A 311 5.32 -19.80 -27.89
N GLU A 312 6.07 -18.83 -28.39
CA GLU A 312 7.35 -18.98 -29.10
C GLU A 312 8.25 -17.80 -28.73
N SER A 313 9.56 -17.98 -28.79
CA SER A 313 10.47 -16.88 -28.46
C SER A 313 10.30 -15.70 -29.42
N PRO A 314 10.17 -14.46 -28.92
CA PRO A 314 10.10 -13.27 -29.78
C PRO A 314 11.46 -12.89 -30.39
N VAL A 315 12.56 -13.46 -29.88
CA VAL A 315 13.95 -13.14 -30.24
C VAL A 315 14.85 -14.37 -30.13
N GLU A 316 16.05 -14.31 -30.72
CA GLU A 316 17.09 -15.29 -30.41
C GLU A 316 17.57 -15.09 -28.97
N CYS A 317 17.81 -16.19 -28.26
CA CYS A 317 18.28 -16.18 -26.86
C CYS A 317 19.21 -17.35 -26.58
N ASN A 318 20.39 -17.03 -26.04
CA ASN A 318 21.35 -17.99 -25.48
C ASN A 318 21.85 -17.62 -24.07
N LEU A 319 21.38 -16.51 -23.51
CA LEU A 319 21.57 -16.18 -22.10
C LEU A 319 20.27 -15.70 -21.48
N LEU A 320 19.68 -16.52 -20.62
CA LEU A 320 18.57 -16.12 -19.77
C LEU A 320 19.11 -15.50 -18.47
N VAL A 321 18.66 -14.30 -18.16
CA VAL A 321 18.94 -13.61 -16.88
C VAL A 321 17.61 -13.31 -16.21
N THR A 322 17.51 -13.58 -14.92
CA THR A 322 16.31 -13.23 -14.17
C THR A 322 16.60 -13.00 -12.69
N GLU A 323 15.77 -12.17 -12.08
CA GLU A 323 15.73 -11.95 -10.65
C GLU A 323 14.27 -11.67 -10.27
N VAL A 324 13.52 -12.75 -10.09
CA VAL A 324 12.08 -12.79 -9.77
C VAL A 324 11.87 -13.69 -8.55
N PHE A 325 12.68 -13.49 -7.53
CA PHE A 325 12.73 -14.35 -6.34
C PHE A 325 12.22 -13.57 -5.13
N ASP A 326 11.34 -14.19 -4.34
CA ASP A 326 10.96 -13.65 -3.03
C ASP A 326 11.88 -14.20 -1.92
N VAL A 327 11.59 -13.84 -0.66
CA VAL A 327 12.38 -14.27 0.51
C VAL A 327 12.41 -15.78 0.73
N ALA A 328 11.44 -16.52 0.19
CA ALA A 328 11.39 -17.98 0.21
C ALA A 328 11.81 -18.60 -1.14
N LEU A 329 12.40 -17.83 -2.05
CA LEU A 329 12.75 -18.15 -3.44
C LEU A 329 11.56 -18.25 -4.42
N PHE A 330 10.41 -18.77 -4.00
CA PHE A 330 9.35 -19.23 -4.92
C PHE A 330 8.22 -18.24 -5.20
N GLY A 331 7.86 -17.38 -4.24
CA GLY A 331 6.55 -16.69 -4.19
C GLY A 331 6.28 -15.68 -5.29
N GLU A 332 7.30 -15.28 -6.06
CA GLU A 332 7.20 -14.49 -7.29
C GLU A 332 7.11 -15.36 -8.56
N ARG A 333 6.77 -16.65 -8.41
CA ARG A 333 6.61 -17.64 -9.50
C ARG A 333 7.91 -17.83 -10.30
N ALA A 334 9.05 -17.79 -9.60
CA ALA A 334 10.37 -17.90 -10.20
C ALA A 334 10.54 -19.20 -11.02
N LEU A 335 10.14 -20.33 -10.44
CA LEU A 335 10.30 -21.63 -11.06
C LEU A 335 9.46 -21.79 -12.33
N GLU A 336 8.21 -21.34 -12.30
CA GLU A 336 7.33 -21.38 -13.48
C GLU A 336 7.90 -20.52 -14.61
N THR A 337 8.39 -19.33 -14.27
CA THR A 337 9.02 -18.40 -15.21
C THR A 337 10.26 -19.03 -15.86
N ILE A 338 11.14 -19.65 -15.06
CA ILE A 338 12.37 -20.29 -15.55
C ILE A 338 12.06 -21.54 -16.38
N ALA A 339 11.11 -22.37 -15.94
CA ALA A 339 10.69 -23.55 -16.69
C ALA A 339 10.08 -23.19 -18.05
N HIS A 340 9.23 -22.15 -18.09
CA HIS A 340 8.70 -21.64 -19.36
C HIS A 340 9.82 -21.07 -20.24
N ALA A 341 10.70 -20.24 -19.69
CA ALA A 341 11.75 -19.60 -20.45
C ALA A 341 12.77 -20.59 -21.03
N SER A 342 13.18 -21.60 -20.26
CA SER A 342 14.10 -22.66 -20.72
C SER A 342 13.51 -23.55 -21.82
N THR A 343 12.18 -23.73 -21.84
CA THR A 343 11.50 -24.60 -22.81
C THR A 343 10.99 -23.88 -24.05
N VAL A 344 10.62 -22.60 -23.93
CA VAL A 344 9.95 -21.83 -25.00
C VAL A 344 10.81 -20.68 -25.53
N LEU A 345 11.59 -20.02 -24.66
CA LEU A 345 12.25 -18.75 -24.99
C LEU A 345 13.75 -18.90 -25.30
N CYS A 346 14.43 -19.87 -24.72
CA CYS A 346 15.82 -20.18 -25.05
C CYS A 346 15.88 -20.91 -26.39
N THR A 347 16.32 -20.22 -27.44
CA THR A 347 16.24 -20.73 -28.83
C THR A 347 17.48 -21.50 -29.28
N GLU A 348 18.62 -21.28 -28.63
CA GLU A 348 19.88 -21.96 -28.97
C GLU A 348 20.08 -23.20 -28.10
N ASN A 349 20.66 -24.27 -28.67
CA ASN A 349 20.89 -25.51 -27.94
C ASN A 349 21.92 -25.36 -26.80
N ASP A 350 22.91 -24.48 -26.99
CA ASP A 350 23.85 -24.10 -25.92
C ASP A 350 23.44 -22.73 -25.39
N TYR A 351 22.72 -22.73 -24.27
CA TYR A 351 22.30 -21.54 -23.57
C TYR A 351 22.72 -21.58 -22.11
N LYS A 352 22.75 -20.41 -21.46
CA LYS A 352 22.99 -20.29 -20.02
C LYS A 352 21.84 -19.61 -19.29
N ILE A 353 21.66 -19.96 -18.02
CA ILE A 353 20.70 -19.33 -17.12
C ILE A 353 21.48 -18.69 -15.97
N ILE A 354 21.19 -17.43 -15.67
CA ILE A 354 21.65 -16.72 -14.49
C ILE A 354 20.39 -16.30 -13.70
N PRO A 355 20.19 -16.83 -12.49
CA PRO A 355 21.00 -17.84 -11.80
C PRO A 355 20.91 -19.24 -12.42
N CYS A 356 21.90 -20.10 -12.17
CA CYS A 356 21.94 -21.48 -12.68
C CYS A 356 21.42 -22.54 -11.71
N LYS A 357 21.42 -22.26 -10.40
CA LYS A 357 20.90 -23.18 -9.38
C LYS A 357 20.51 -22.45 -8.09
N ALA A 358 19.74 -23.11 -7.24
CA ALA A 358 19.43 -22.63 -5.90
C ALA A 358 19.46 -23.76 -4.86
N LYS A 359 19.77 -23.41 -3.61
CA LYS A 359 19.61 -24.29 -2.44
C LYS A 359 18.73 -23.62 -1.43
N VAL A 360 17.72 -24.31 -0.92
CA VAL A 360 16.80 -23.77 0.10
C VAL A 360 17.00 -24.53 1.39
N TYR A 361 17.07 -23.80 2.50
CA TYR A 361 17.33 -24.34 3.83
C TYR A 361 16.17 -24.09 4.78
N LEU A 362 16.01 -24.97 5.77
CA LEU A 362 15.01 -24.89 6.82
C LEU A 362 15.66 -25.14 8.19
N THR A 363 15.22 -24.42 9.21
CA THR A 363 15.62 -24.65 10.61
C THR A 363 14.52 -24.21 11.59
N GLY A 364 14.50 -24.79 12.79
CA GLY A 364 13.63 -24.38 13.88
C GLY A 364 14.27 -23.29 14.74
N ILE A 365 13.55 -22.20 14.94
CA ILE A 365 14.03 -21.03 15.69
C ILE A 365 13.19 -20.75 16.94
N SER A 366 13.84 -20.15 17.93
CA SER A 366 13.21 -19.62 19.13
C SER A 366 13.39 -18.11 19.16
N SER A 367 12.28 -17.37 19.18
CA SER A 367 12.26 -15.94 19.47
C SER A 367 10.92 -15.55 20.09
N GLU A 368 10.93 -15.04 21.31
CA GLU A 368 9.72 -14.56 22.00
C GLU A 368 9.12 -13.34 21.29
N GLU A 369 9.96 -12.49 20.70
CA GLU A 369 9.51 -11.29 19.99
C GLU A 369 8.75 -11.65 18.71
N LEU A 370 9.28 -12.58 17.91
CA LEU A 370 8.56 -13.10 16.73
C LEU A 370 7.29 -13.85 17.14
N HIS A 371 7.34 -14.61 18.23
CA HIS A 371 6.17 -15.30 18.77
C HIS A 371 5.04 -14.33 19.14
N ALA A 372 5.37 -13.20 19.77
CA ALA A 372 4.41 -12.18 20.15
C ALA A 372 3.82 -11.41 18.95
N LYS A 373 4.41 -11.50 17.74
CA LYS A 373 3.78 -10.94 16.54
C LYS A 373 2.55 -11.72 16.10
N HIS A 374 2.57 -13.05 16.25
CA HIS A 374 1.52 -13.97 15.76
C HIS A 374 0.62 -14.54 16.85
N ARG A 375 0.95 -14.31 18.13
CA ARG A 375 0.17 -14.86 19.25
C ARG A 375 0.06 -13.88 20.40
N CYS A 376 -1.12 -13.80 21.02
CA CYS A 376 -1.30 -13.12 22.30
C CYS A 376 -0.50 -13.83 23.40
N THR A 377 0.46 -13.11 23.99
CA THR A 377 1.40 -13.63 25.00
C THR A 377 1.49 -12.75 26.24
N LEU A 378 0.99 -11.51 26.18
CA LEU A 378 1.13 -10.55 27.27
C LEU A 378 0.32 -10.96 28.52
N PRO A 379 0.95 -11.16 29.68
CA PRO A 379 0.24 -11.58 30.90
C PRO A 379 -0.83 -10.59 31.36
N ARG A 380 -0.63 -9.29 31.12
CA ARG A 380 -1.56 -8.24 31.57
C ARG A 380 -2.90 -8.30 30.85
N SER A 381 -2.90 -8.40 29.52
CA SER A 381 -4.15 -8.52 28.75
C SER A 381 -4.86 -9.84 29.06
N ILE A 382 -4.10 -10.93 29.21
CA ILE A 382 -4.61 -12.23 29.65
C ILE A 382 -5.33 -12.12 31.00
N GLN A 383 -4.71 -11.48 32.00
CA GLN A 383 -5.29 -11.29 33.33
C GLN A 383 -6.53 -10.39 33.31
N LEU A 384 -6.49 -9.28 32.57
CA LEU A 384 -7.60 -8.30 32.54
C LEU A 384 -8.91 -8.91 32.00
N LEU A 385 -8.78 -9.88 31.07
CA LEU A 385 -9.88 -10.49 30.33
C LEU A 385 -10.06 -12.00 30.57
N ASN A 386 -9.38 -12.59 31.57
CA ASN A 386 -9.46 -14.02 31.91
C ASN A 386 -9.13 -14.97 30.71
N LEU A 387 -8.06 -14.68 29.96
CA LEU A 387 -7.73 -15.41 28.72
C LEU A 387 -6.78 -16.61 28.91
N ASP A 388 -6.47 -17.02 30.15
CA ASP A 388 -5.36 -17.95 30.47
C ASP A 388 -5.43 -19.31 29.74
N ASN A 389 -6.62 -19.72 29.31
CA ASN A 389 -6.85 -21.02 28.66
C ASN A 389 -7.10 -20.90 27.15
N LEU A 390 -6.90 -19.73 26.54
CA LEU A 390 -7.14 -19.50 25.13
C LEU A 390 -5.83 -19.46 24.32
N GLU A 391 -5.89 -19.98 23.11
CA GLU A 391 -4.86 -19.87 22.09
C GLU A 391 -5.34 -18.84 21.07
N ILE A 392 -4.91 -17.59 21.23
CA ILE A 392 -5.28 -16.47 20.35
C ILE A 392 -4.11 -16.22 19.40
N THR A 393 -4.27 -16.61 18.14
CA THR A 393 -3.25 -16.44 17.09
C THR A 393 -3.76 -15.57 15.95
N GLU A 394 -2.83 -15.04 15.17
CA GLU A 394 -3.16 -14.33 13.94
C GLU A 394 -3.85 -15.28 12.95
N GLN A 395 -4.87 -14.77 12.26
CA GLN A 395 -5.42 -15.38 11.08
C GLN A 395 -4.47 -15.11 9.90
N ASP A 396 -3.39 -15.89 9.84
CA ASP A 396 -2.39 -15.77 8.77
C ASP A 396 -3.05 -16.02 7.40
N LEU A 397 -3.05 -14.97 6.56
CA LEU A 397 -3.48 -15.04 5.17
C LEU A 397 -2.34 -15.49 4.24
N GLU A 398 -1.10 -15.36 4.71
CA GLU A 398 0.13 -15.63 3.97
C GLU A 398 0.88 -16.82 4.60
N PRO A 399 1.57 -17.65 3.79
CA PRO A 399 2.23 -18.86 4.29
C PRO A 399 3.51 -18.59 5.10
N TYR A 400 4.09 -17.40 4.99
CA TYR A 400 5.30 -16.96 5.70
C TYR A 400 5.40 -15.43 5.69
N GLU A 401 6.10 -14.87 6.67
CA GLU A 401 6.46 -13.44 6.72
C GLU A 401 7.93 -13.22 6.33
N ALA A 402 8.23 -12.05 5.77
CA ALA A 402 9.60 -11.61 5.51
C ALA A 402 10.17 -10.90 6.75
N GLU A 403 11.18 -11.49 7.38
CA GLU A 403 11.79 -10.97 8.60
C GLU A 403 13.32 -10.95 8.48
N ASN A 404 13.96 -9.83 8.83
CA ASN A 404 15.41 -9.78 8.98
C ASN A 404 15.77 -10.39 10.34
N LEU A 405 16.14 -11.66 10.39
CA LEU A 405 16.34 -12.37 11.66
C LEU A 405 17.45 -11.76 12.53
N SER A 406 18.40 -11.02 11.93
CA SER A 406 19.43 -10.30 12.70
C SER A 406 18.89 -9.13 13.51
N ASP A 407 17.67 -8.66 13.24
CA ASP A 407 17.03 -7.61 14.04
C ASP A 407 16.36 -8.15 15.32
N PHE A 408 16.29 -9.47 15.50
CA PHE A 408 15.61 -10.14 16.61
C PHE A 408 16.60 -10.94 17.47
N ASP A 409 16.24 -11.16 18.74
CA ASP A 409 16.91 -12.17 19.55
C ASP A 409 16.41 -13.55 19.12
N VAL A 410 17.25 -14.28 18.38
CA VAL A 410 16.92 -15.56 17.74
C VAL A 410 17.92 -16.62 18.16
N SER A 411 17.42 -17.74 18.67
CA SER A 411 18.20 -18.95 18.90
C SER A 411 17.81 -20.03 17.90
N TYR A 412 18.81 -20.60 17.21
CA TYR A 412 18.64 -21.71 16.27
C TYR A 412 18.66 -23.03 17.04
N LEU A 413 17.51 -23.68 17.20
CA LEU A 413 17.37 -24.84 18.07
C LEU A 413 17.58 -26.16 17.35
N THR A 414 17.46 -26.19 16.03
CA THR A 414 17.70 -27.38 15.21
C THR A 414 18.94 -27.25 14.34
N ASP A 415 19.33 -28.35 13.72
CA ASP A 415 20.23 -28.30 12.57
C ASP A 415 19.57 -27.54 11.39
N LYS A 416 20.43 -27.11 10.46
CA LYS A 416 20.03 -26.59 9.16
C LYS A 416 19.86 -27.76 8.21
N GLN A 417 18.67 -27.92 7.64
CA GLN A 417 18.39 -28.95 6.63
C GLN A 417 18.23 -28.30 5.25
N GLU A 418 18.89 -28.88 4.24
CA GLU A 418 18.67 -28.54 2.82
C GLU A 418 17.37 -29.22 2.38
N ILE A 419 16.34 -28.43 2.08
CA ILE A 419 15.02 -28.95 1.68
C ILE A 419 14.86 -29.04 0.17
N PHE A 420 15.57 -28.19 -0.58
CA PHE A 420 15.64 -28.24 -2.04
C PHE A 420 17.04 -27.90 -2.54
N ASN A 421 17.46 -28.59 -3.60
CA ASN A 421 18.67 -28.29 -4.38
C ASN A 421 18.29 -28.31 -5.86
N ILE A 422 18.02 -27.12 -6.38
CA ILE A 422 17.32 -26.89 -7.64
C ILE A 422 18.36 -26.60 -8.71
N ASP A 423 18.37 -27.39 -9.77
CA ASP A 423 19.08 -27.10 -11.01
C ASP A 423 18.11 -26.40 -11.96
N PHE A 424 18.35 -25.13 -12.30
CA PHE A 424 17.44 -24.38 -13.16
C PHE A 424 17.45 -24.85 -14.62
N TYR A 425 18.37 -25.73 -14.99
CA TYR A 425 18.35 -26.41 -16.28
C TYR A 425 17.45 -27.66 -16.30
N ASP A 426 17.02 -28.18 -15.15
CA ASP A 426 16.17 -29.37 -15.07
C ASP A 426 14.69 -29.00 -14.92
N SER A 427 14.03 -28.78 -16.06
CA SER A 427 12.60 -28.46 -16.08
C SER A 427 11.72 -29.56 -15.47
N ASN A 428 12.15 -30.83 -15.49
CA ASN A 428 11.36 -31.92 -14.88
C ASN A 428 11.44 -31.84 -13.35
N GLN A 429 12.62 -31.57 -12.80
CA GLN A 429 12.78 -31.32 -11.37
C GLN A 429 11.91 -30.14 -10.94
N ILE A 430 11.93 -29.04 -11.69
CA ILE A 430 11.10 -27.87 -11.41
C ILE A 430 9.60 -28.23 -11.39
N LEU A 431 9.11 -28.96 -12.40
CA LEU A 431 7.70 -29.35 -12.47
C LEU A 431 7.30 -30.30 -11.33
N GLN A 432 8.21 -31.16 -10.86
CA GLN A 432 7.98 -32.00 -9.69
C GLN A 432 7.90 -31.19 -8.40
N ILE A 433 8.75 -30.18 -8.23
CA ILE A 433 8.70 -29.29 -7.06
C ILE A 433 7.38 -28.50 -7.05
N LEU A 434 6.93 -28.03 -8.21
CA LEU A 434 5.67 -27.30 -8.36
C LEU A 434 4.41 -28.16 -8.23
N ASP A 435 4.55 -29.49 -8.17
CA ASP A 435 3.42 -30.40 -7.99
C ASP A 435 2.86 -30.25 -6.56
N GLU A 436 1.59 -29.85 -6.45
CA GLU A 436 0.92 -29.66 -5.16
C GLU A 436 0.35 -30.95 -4.57
N SER A 437 0.49 -32.09 -5.25
CA SER A 437 -0.13 -33.36 -4.85
C SER A 437 0.61 -34.11 -3.73
N GLU A 438 1.90 -33.82 -3.52
CA GLU A 438 2.73 -34.52 -2.52
C GLU A 438 3.48 -33.54 -1.61
N ALA A 439 3.59 -33.89 -0.32
CA ALA A 439 4.41 -33.18 0.64
C ALA A 439 5.68 -33.97 0.94
N GLN A 440 6.83 -33.27 0.97
CA GLN A 440 8.10 -33.83 1.38
C GLN A 440 8.25 -33.74 2.90
N ARG A 441 8.42 -34.90 3.55
CA ARG A 441 8.72 -34.98 4.99
C ARG A 441 10.21 -34.69 5.26
N VAL A 442 10.47 -33.64 6.02
CA VAL A 442 11.80 -33.23 6.50
C VAL A 442 11.91 -33.47 8.01
N HIS A 443 13.09 -33.86 8.47
CA HIS A 443 13.37 -34.11 9.89
C HIS A 443 14.45 -33.16 10.38
N LEU A 444 14.09 -32.25 11.30
CA LEU A 444 14.99 -31.31 11.93
C LEU A 444 15.45 -31.87 13.28
N LYS A 445 16.76 -32.04 13.47
CA LYS A 445 17.31 -32.55 14.74
C LYS A 445 17.56 -31.40 15.70
N CYS A 446 17.00 -31.47 16.89
CA CYS A 446 17.18 -30.48 17.94
C CYS A 446 18.58 -30.61 18.55
N ASN A 447 19.32 -29.50 18.57
CA ASN A 447 20.70 -29.45 19.07
C ASN A 447 20.78 -29.03 20.54
N GLN A 448 19.72 -28.39 21.05
CA GLN A 448 19.65 -27.83 22.38
C GLN A 448 18.21 -27.81 22.90
N ALA A 449 18.05 -27.65 24.22
CA ALA A 449 16.73 -27.51 24.82
C ALA A 449 16.19 -26.08 24.66
N GLY A 450 14.88 -25.97 24.45
CA GLY A 450 14.22 -24.68 24.27
C GLY A 450 12.79 -24.85 23.77
N THR A 451 12.20 -23.76 23.28
CA THR A 451 10.88 -23.76 22.65
C THR A 451 11.03 -23.26 21.22
N ILE A 452 10.66 -24.08 20.23
CA ILE A 452 10.61 -23.66 18.85
C ILE A 452 9.34 -22.85 18.65
N HIS A 453 9.49 -21.57 18.31
CA HIS A 453 8.40 -20.61 18.10
C HIS A 453 8.01 -20.51 16.62
N ALA A 454 8.97 -20.68 15.73
CA ALA A 454 8.80 -20.56 14.29
C ALA A 454 9.82 -21.43 13.54
N LEU A 455 9.62 -21.59 12.24
CA LEU A 455 10.59 -22.16 11.30
C LEU A 455 11.11 -21.05 10.40
N ALA A 456 12.42 -21.03 10.16
CA ALA A 456 13.07 -20.06 9.28
C ALA A 456 13.55 -20.72 7.99
N VAL A 457 13.37 -20.01 6.88
CA VAL A 457 13.76 -20.42 5.53
C VAL A 457 14.61 -19.34 4.88
N TRP A 458 15.66 -19.76 4.19
CA TRP A 458 16.52 -18.91 3.37
C TRP A 458 17.14 -19.73 2.24
N PHE A 459 17.89 -19.09 1.36
CA PHE A 459 18.46 -19.75 0.20
C PHE A 459 19.86 -19.24 -0.18
N ASP A 460 20.60 -20.12 -0.85
CA ASP A 460 21.78 -19.77 -1.64
C ASP A 460 21.42 -19.78 -3.12
N LEU A 461 21.85 -18.77 -3.85
CA LEU A 461 21.63 -18.65 -5.28
C LEU A 461 22.96 -18.74 -6.02
N GLY A 462 23.17 -19.82 -6.77
CA GLY A 462 24.31 -19.97 -7.66
C GLY A 462 24.06 -19.20 -8.94
N LEU A 463 24.73 -18.07 -9.13
CA LEU A 463 24.60 -17.25 -10.34
C LEU A 463 25.34 -17.91 -11.53
N THR A 464 26.54 -18.43 -11.25
CA THR A 464 27.33 -19.28 -12.16
C THR A 464 28.02 -20.37 -11.35
N ALA A 465 28.96 -21.11 -11.95
CA ALA A 465 29.78 -22.09 -11.23
C ALA A 465 30.65 -21.44 -10.12
N ASP A 466 31.11 -20.20 -10.33
CA ASP A 466 32.10 -19.51 -9.48
C ASP A 466 31.53 -18.29 -8.75
N VAL A 467 30.25 -17.97 -8.98
CA VAL A 467 29.59 -16.80 -8.39
C VAL A 467 28.28 -17.23 -7.75
N SER A 468 28.12 -16.92 -6.47
CA SER A 468 26.91 -17.19 -5.71
C SER A 468 26.61 -16.04 -4.76
N ILE A 469 25.34 -15.91 -4.38
CA ILE A 469 24.87 -15.05 -3.30
C ILE A 469 24.09 -15.89 -2.29
N THR A 470 23.97 -15.41 -1.06
CA THR A 470 23.27 -16.12 0.02
C THR A 470 22.41 -15.15 0.81
N THR A 471 21.26 -15.63 1.28
CA THR A 471 20.38 -14.94 2.23
C THR A 471 20.48 -15.54 3.63
N ASP A 472 21.51 -16.35 3.91
CA ASP A 472 21.75 -16.97 5.22
C ASP A 472 21.90 -15.90 6.32
N PRO A 473 21.00 -15.87 7.32
CA PRO A 473 21.01 -14.85 8.36
C PRO A 473 22.27 -14.87 9.24
N LEU A 474 23.01 -15.99 9.24
CA LEU A 474 24.24 -16.17 10.00
C LEU A 474 25.50 -15.75 9.22
N ASN A 475 25.34 -15.36 7.95
CA ASN A 475 26.45 -14.90 7.12
C ASN A 475 26.51 -13.36 7.09
N ASP A 476 27.65 -12.80 7.47
CA ASP A 476 27.90 -11.35 7.47
C ASP A 476 28.05 -10.79 6.05
N ASP A 477 28.45 -11.62 5.07
CA ASP A 477 28.61 -11.24 3.66
C ASP A 477 27.33 -11.49 2.83
N ARG A 478 26.20 -11.78 3.48
CA ARG A 478 24.92 -12.01 2.79
C ARG A 478 24.45 -10.77 2.02
N VAL A 479 23.63 -11.01 1.01
CA VAL A 479 22.87 -9.92 0.38
C VAL A 479 21.77 -9.45 1.34
N THR A 480 21.43 -8.17 1.26
CA THR A 480 20.54 -7.45 2.19
C THR A 480 19.23 -6.98 1.56
N CYS A 481 19.04 -7.20 0.26
CA CYS A 481 17.77 -6.90 -0.40
C CYS A 481 16.66 -7.90 -0.03
N TRP A 482 17.02 -9.12 0.36
CA TRP A 482 16.10 -10.13 0.88
C TRP A 482 16.28 -10.34 2.38
N GLU A 483 15.16 -10.52 3.03
CA GLU A 483 15.03 -11.01 4.39
C GLU A 483 14.97 -12.54 4.41
N GLN A 484 14.60 -13.14 5.54
CA GLN A 484 14.33 -14.58 5.64
C GLN A 484 12.82 -14.81 5.71
N ALA A 485 12.36 -15.94 5.17
CA ALA A 485 10.98 -16.35 5.33
C ALA A 485 10.80 -17.02 6.70
N VAL A 486 9.82 -16.53 7.48
CA VAL A 486 9.49 -17.06 8.81
C VAL A 486 8.08 -17.63 8.78
N VAL A 487 7.97 -18.91 9.09
CA VAL A 487 6.70 -19.63 9.26
C VAL A 487 6.43 -19.77 10.74
N HIS A 488 5.45 -19.01 11.24
CA HIS A 488 5.10 -19.01 12.65
C HIS A 488 4.31 -20.26 13.02
N LEU A 489 4.61 -20.82 14.19
CA LEU A 489 3.88 -21.97 14.69
C LEU A 489 2.71 -21.51 15.55
N ASP A 490 1.49 -21.92 15.19
CA ASP A 490 0.29 -21.72 16.03
C ASP A 490 0.54 -22.25 17.46
N ARG A 491 1.32 -23.33 17.58
CA ARG A 491 1.72 -23.94 18.84
C ARG A 491 3.24 -24.08 18.92
N PRO A 492 3.90 -23.35 19.82
CA PRO A 492 5.32 -23.53 20.08
C PRO A 492 5.61 -24.96 20.57
N VAL A 493 6.74 -25.51 20.13
CA VAL A 493 7.12 -26.89 20.43
C VAL A 493 8.28 -26.87 21.41
N LYS A 494 8.06 -27.38 22.64
CA LYS A 494 9.15 -27.60 23.60
C LYS A 494 9.98 -28.79 23.17
N VAL A 495 11.29 -28.59 23.11
CA VAL A 495 12.25 -29.59 22.65
C VAL A 495 13.45 -29.67 23.59
N THR A 496 14.14 -30.80 23.52
CA THR A 496 15.41 -31.09 24.17
C THR A 496 16.45 -31.53 23.12
N ALA A 497 17.73 -31.49 23.48
CA ALA A 497 18.78 -31.94 22.58
C ALA A 497 18.60 -33.43 22.21
N GLY A 498 18.55 -33.72 20.91
CA GLY A 498 18.32 -35.06 20.38
C GLY A 498 16.88 -35.32 19.90
N ASP A 499 15.91 -34.49 20.28
CA ASP A 499 14.55 -34.57 19.73
C ASP A 499 14.56 -34.32 18.21
N VAL A 500 13.59 -34.90 17.50
CA VAL A 500 13.46 -34.76 16.06
C VAL A 500 12.09 -34.17 15.74
N LEU A 501 12.09 -33.00 15.11
CA LEU A 501 10.88 -32.34 14.64
C LEU A 501 10.59 -32.77 13.20
N ALA A 502 9.44 -33.39 12.98
CA ALA A 502 8.96 -33.79 11.66
C ALA A 502 8.12 -32.66 11.04
N VAL A 503 8.52 -32.22 9.84
CA VAL A 503 7.92 -31.09 9.13
C VAL A 503 7.56 -31.54 7.71
N ASP A 504 6.34 -31.25 7.28
CA ASP A 504 5.88 -31.46 5.91
C ASP A 504 6.07 -30.17 5.11
N VAL A 505 6.78 -30.28 3.98
CA VAL A 505 7.10 -29.19 3.07
C VAL A 505 6.43 -29.47 1.73
N SER A 506 5.60 -28.56 1.24
CA SER A 506 4.93 -28.68 -0.06
C SER A 506 4.83 -27.33 -0.76
N MET A 507 4.37 -27.33 -2.01
CA MET A 507 4.03 -26.10 -2.73
C MET A 507 2.51 -25.89 -2.75
N LYS A 508 2.08 -24.63 -2.74
CA LYS A 508 0.68 -24.23 -2.98
C LYS A 508 0.65 -22.88 -3.68
N ASN A 509 0.04 -22.81 -4.86
CA ASN A 509 0.01 -21.62 -5.72
C ASN A 509 1.41 -21.01 -5.92
N CYS A 510 2.42 -21.85 -6.23
CA CYS A 510 3.83 -21.45 -6.35
C CYS A 510 4.48 -20.85 -5.09
N ARG A 511 3.88 -21.01 -3.91
CA ARG A 511 4.46 -20.60 -2.63
C ARG A 511 4.79 -21.80 -1.77
N LEU A 512 5.85 -21.66 -0.97
CA LEU A 512 6.24 -22.68 -0.01
C LEU A 512 5.18 -22.80 1.09
N LYS A 513 4.76 -24.02 1.39
CA LYS A 513 3.88 -24.34 2.53
C LYS A 513 4.64 -25.27 3.46
N ILE A 514 4.70 -24.91 4.74
CA ILE A 514 5.41 -25.68 5.76
C ILE A 514 4.46 -25.92 6.92
N GLU A 515 4.27 -27.18 7.30
CA GLU A 515 3.40 -27.59 8.39
C GLU A 515 4.09 -28.62 9.28
N LEU A 516 3.74 -28.64 10.58
CA LEU A 516 4.18 -29.72 11.46
C LEU A 516 3.41 -30.99 11.14
N ALA A 517 4.12 -32.12 11.10
CA ALA A 517 3.55 -33.41 10.72
C ALA A 517 2.50 -33.98 11.71
N GLU A 518 2.58 -33.60 12.98
CA GLU A 518 1.71 -34.11 14.04
C GLU A 518 0.98 -32.94 14.71
N ASP A 519 -0.17 -32.57 14.14
CA ASP A 519 -1.12 -31.72 14.84
C ASP A 519 -1.82 -32.53 15.93
N GLY A 520 -1.39 -32.33 17.19
CA GLY A 520 -2.10 -32.89 18.35
C GLY A 520 -3.58 -32.50 18.34
N VAL A 521 -4.43 -33.29 19.01
CA VAL A 521 -5.89 -33.09 19.09
C VAL A 521 -6.23 -31.60 19.30
N VAL A 522 -6.97 -31.04 18.34
CA VAL A 522 -7.34 -29.63 18.29
C VAL A 522 -8.59 -29.42 19.13
N ASP A 523 -8.44 -28.80 20.30
CA ASP A 523 -9.58 -28.28 21.07
C ASP A 523 -10.07 -26.98 20.41
N ARG A 524 -11.14 -27.10 19.61
CA ARG A 524 -11.68 -25.97 18.84
C ARG A 524 -12.28 -24.87 19.73
N ASP A 525 -12.65 -25.20 20.97
CA ASP A 525 -13.29 -24.23 21.87
C ASP A 525 -12.29 -23.29 22.57
N ARG A 526 -10.98 -23.55 22.38
CA ARG A 526 -9.89 -22.75 22.96
C ARG A 526 -9.11 -21.94 21.94
N ARG A 527 -9.30 -22.20 20.64
CA ARG A 527 -8.50 -21.57 19.58
C ARG A 527 -9.28 -20.47 18.88
N PHE A 528 -8.66 -19.29 18.79
CA PHE A 528 -9.23 -18.13 18.12
C PHE A 528 -8.20 -17.56 17.16
N LYS A 529 -8.52 -17.57 15.87
CA LYS A 529 -7.75 -16.88 14.84
C LYS A 529 -8.34 -15.49 14.63
N VAL A 530 -7.56 -14.46 14.90
CA VAL A 530 -7.99 -13.05 14.88
C VAL A 530 -7.06 -12.22 14.02
N THR A 531 -7.43 -10.98 13.74
CA THR A 531 -6.59 -10.08 12.95
C THR A 531 -5.25 -9.77 13.65
N LYS A 532 -4.22 -9.45 12.85
CA LYS A 532 -2.89 -9.01 13.34
C LYS A 532 -3.00 -7.78 14.24
N GLU A 533 -3.96 -6.91 13.94
CA GLU A 533 -4.27 -5.72 14.72
C GLU A 533 -4.69 -6.10 16.15
N VAL A 534 -5.57 -7.10 16.33
CA VAL A 534 -5.99 -7.57 17.65
C VAL A 534 -4.82 -8.19 18.41
N VAL A 535 -4.00 -9.04 17.76
CA VAL A 535 -2.83 -9.64 18.41
C VAL A 535 -1.85 -8.58 18.87
N SER A 536 -1.46 -7.67 17.98
CA SER A 536 -0.50 -6.60 18.29
C SER A 536 -1.03 -5.63 19.35
N PHE A 537 -2.33 -5.30 19.34
CA PHE A 537 -2.97 -4.48 20.37
C PHE A 537 -2.88 -5.14 21.75
N LEU A 538 -3.25 -6.43 21.83
CA LEU A 538 -3.25 -7.18 23.10
C LEU A 538 -1.84 -7.42 23.66
N ASN A 539 -0.82 -7.34 22.81
CA ASN A 539 0.59 -7.49 23.19
C ASN A 539 1.34 -6.17 23.40
N ASP A 540 0.68 -5.02 23.22
CA ASP A 540 1.27 -3.72 23.54
C ASP A 540 1.09 -3.39 25.03
N ASP A 541 2.13 -3.68 25.81
CA ASP A 541 2.12 -3.53 27.27
C ASP A 541 1.77 -2.09 27.71
N SER A 542 2.38 -1.09 27.06
CA SER A 542 2.18 0.32 27.40
C SER A 542 0.74 0.77 27.08
N LEU A 543 0.18 0.31 25.96
CA LEU A 543 -1.19 0.62 25.55
C LEU A 543 -2.21 -0.05 26.48
N VAL A 544 -2.07 -1.36 26.69
CA VAL A 544 -2.96 -2.17 27.53
C VAL A 544 -2.95 -1.65 28.97
N GLU A 545 -1.79 -1.32 29.52
CA GLU A 545 -1.69 -0.79 30.88
C GLU A 545 -2.31 0.61 31.01
N SER A 546 -2.10 1.48 30.01
CA SER A 546 -2.71 2.83 29.99
C SER A 546 -4.24 2.76 29.95
N ILE A 547 -4.80 1.84 29.15
CA ILE A 547 -6.24 1.59 29.08
C ILE A 547 -6.77 0.97 30.38
N GLY A 548 -6.02 0.02 30.98
CA GLY A 548 -6.35 -0.57 32.27
C GLY A 548 -6.48 0.48 33.37
N ARG A 549 -5.48 1.37 33.48
CA ARG A 549 -5.49 2.50 34.42
C ARG A 549 -6.64 3.48 34.15
N LEU A 550 -6.96 3.75 32.89
CA LEU A 550 -8.11 4.58 32.52
C LEU A 550 -9.42 3.95 33.00
N ALA A 551 -9.61 2.64 32.78
CA ALA A 551 -10.80 1.93 33.24
C ALA A 551 -10.93 1.94 34.78
N GLU A 552 -9.81 1.90 35.51
CA GLU A 552 -9.79 2.05 36.97
C GLU A 552 -10.18 3.47 37.41
N ARG A 553 -9.69 4.52 36.72
CA ARG A 553 -10.10 5.91 36.98
C ARG A 553 -11.59 6.13 36.77
N LEU A 554 -12.15 5.49 35.75
CA LEU A 554 -13.56 5.61 35.38
C LEU A 554 -14.48 4.64 36.14
N ALA A 555 -13.95 3.82 37.05
CA ALA A 555 -14.67 2.68 37.63
C ALA A 555 -15.95 3.03 38.39
N HIS A 556 -16.11 4.28 38.84
CA HIS A 556 -17.28 4.75 39.59
C HIS A 556 -18.30 5.51 38.74
N ALA A 557 -18.03 5.71 37.45
CA ALA A 557 -18.91 6.41 36.55
C ALA A 557 -19.89 5.43 35.89
N ASN A 558 -21.18 5.77 35.88
CA ASN A 558 -22.18 5.03 35.11
C ASN A 558 -22.31 5.67 33.73
N LEU A 559 -21.50 5.18 32.77
CA LEU A 559 -21.35 5.78 31.45
C LEU A 559 -21.89 4.87 30.36
N THR A 560 -22.30 5.49 29.26
CA THR A 560 -22.37 4.81 27.96
C THR A 560 -21.00 4.97 27.29
N VAL A 561 -20.33 3.87 26.96
CA VAL A 561 -19.02 3.88 26.29
C VAL A 561 -19.22 3.49 24.84
N VAL A 562 -18.68 4.29 23.93
CA VAL A 562 -18.58 3.95 22.51
C VAL A 562 -17.10 3.76 22.18
N ASP A 563 -16.69 2.51 22.04
CA ASP A 563 -15.29 2.12 21.84
C ASP A 563 -15.05 1.81 20.35
N TYR A 564 -14.32 2.68 19.67
CA TYR A 564 -14.01 2.63 18.23
C TYR A 564 -12.63 2.05 17.93
N ASN A 565 -11.88 1.65 18.96
CA ASN A 565 -10.57 1.04 18.77
C ASN A 565 -10.70 -0.31 18.06
N VAL A 566 -9.63 -0.77 17.44
CA VAL A 566 -9.62 -2.10 16.79
C VAL A 566 -9.99 -3.25 17.73
N PHE A 567 -9.64 -3.14 19.01
CA PHE A 567 -10.03 -4.07 20.05
C PHE A 567 -10.62 -3.30 21.25
N PRO A 568 -11.88 -3.56 21.65
CA PRO A 568 -12.60 -2.75 22.64
C PRO A 568 -12.22 -3.11 24.09
N LEU A 569 -10.93 -3.03 24.44
CA LEU A 569 -10.43 -3.37 25.78
C LEU A 569 -11.07 -2.49 26.85
N LEU A 570 -11.16 -1.17 26.62
CA LEU A 570 -11.83 -0.27 27.56
C LEU A 570 -13.31 -0.67 27.69
N GLY A 571 -13.97 -0.92 26.55
CA GLY A 571 -15.33 -1.46 26.50
C GLY A 571 -15.52 -2.66 27.42
N PHE A 572 -14.76 -3.74 27.24
CA PHE A 572 -14.88 -4.93 28.10
C PHE A 572 -14.68 -4.62 29.58
N LEU A 573 -13.67 -3.82 29.92
CA LEU A 573 -13.37 -3.43 31.30
C LEU A 573 -14.48 -2.57 31.93
N MET A 574 -15.13 -1.70 31.17
CA MET A 574 -16.23 -0.87 31.64
C MET A 574 -17.54 -1.66 31.74
N ALA A 575 -17.79 -2.61 30.83
CA ALA A 575 -18.95 -3.49 30.90
C ALA A 575 -18.93 -4.39 32.15
N LYS A 576 -17.74 -4.88 32.56
CA LYS A 576 -17.52 -5.58 33.86
C LYS A 576 -17.94 -4.73 35.08
N ARG A 577 -18.01 -3.40 34.92
CA ARG A 577 -18.36 -2.43 35.96
C ARG A 577 -19.77 -1.84 35.80
N ASN A 578 -20.65 -2.53 35.07
CA ASN A 578 -22.04 -2.14 34.82
C ASN A 578 -22.26 -0.96 33.86
N CYS A 579 -21.28 -0.58 33.05
CA CYS A 579 -21.50 0.38 31.96
C CYS A 579 -22.13 -0.29 30.73
N THR A 580 -22.84 0.49 29.92
CA THR A 580 -23.31 0.06 28.60
C THR A 580 -22.25 0.40 27.57
N VAL A 581 -21.95 -0.53 26.67
CA VAL A 581 -20.89 -0.41 25.67
C VAL A 581 -21.44 -0.61 24.28
N PHE A 582 -21.00 0.22 23.36
CA PHE A 582 -21.23 0.10 21.94
C PHE A 582 -19.89 -0.03 21.21
N HIS A 583 -19.82 -0.98 20.29
CA HIS A 583 -18.62 -1.24 19.49
C HIS A 583 -19.04 -1.72 18.10
N SER A 584 -18.19 -1.54 17.09
CA SER A 584 -18.40 -2.15 15.78
C SER A 584 -17.22 -3.05 15.43
N ILE A 585 -17.55 -4.27 15.02
CA ILE A 585 -16.56 -5.26 14.63
C ILE A 585 -16.21 -5.03 13.16
N LYS A 586 -14.98 -4.58 12.90
CA LYS A 586 -14.47 -4.33 11.55
C LYS A 586 -14.24 -5.63 10.76
N ASN A 587 -13.84 -6.71 11.45
CA ASN A 587 -13.49 -8.00 10.82
C ASN A 587 -14.24 -9.17 11.47
N ASN A 588 -14.91 -9.97 10.64
CA ASN A 588 -15.75 -11.08 11.12
C ASN A 588 -14.99 -12.17 11.88
N CYS A 589 -13.69 -12.36 11.63
CA CYS A 589 -12.88 -13.35 12.34
C CYS A 589 -12.70 -13.02 13.83
N ASP A 590 -12.75 -11.74 14.21
CA ASP A 590 -12.56 -11.30 15.59
C ASP A 590 -13.80 -11.56 16.48
N ARG A 591 -14.99 -11.68 15.87
CA ARG A 591 -16.28 -11.80 16.57
C ARG A 591 -16.33 -12.98 17.54
N ALA A 592 -15.80 -14.14 17.14
CA ALA A 592 -15.83 -15.34 17.97
C ALA A 592 -15.04 -15.15 19.27
N LEU A 593 -13.88 -14.46 19.21
CA LEU A 593 -13.10 -14.13 20.40
C LEU A 593 -13.87 -13.17 21.31
N PHE A 594 -14.55 -12.17 20.73
CA PHE A 594 -15.24 -11.15 21.52
C PHE A 594 -16.41 -11.74 22.30
N GLU A 595 -17.22 -12.58 21.65
CA GLU A 595 -18.30 -13.31 22.31
C GLU A 595 -17.76 -14.20 23.44
N ARG A 596 -16.63 -14.88 23.19
CA ARG A 596 -15.98 -15.70 24.21
C ARG A 596 -15.51 -14.88 25.41
N ILE A 597 -14.99 -13.68 25.19
CA ILE A 597 -14.56 -12.77 26.26
C ILE A 597 -15.76 -12.35 27.13
N LEU A 598 -16.92 -12.06 26.52
CA LEU A 598 -18.13 -11.74 27.27
C LEU A 598 -18.51 -12.89 28.22
N ASP A 599 -18.53 -14.12 27.69
CA ASP A 599 -18.88 -15.31 28.47
C ASP A 599 -17.86 -15.58 29.61
N LEU A 600 -16.56 -15.44 29.34
CA LEU A 600 -15.49 -15.67 30.34
C LEU A 600 -15.45 -14.63 31.46
N ASN A 601 -16.09 -13.48 31.26
CA ASN A 601 -16.10 -12.37 32.21
C ASN A 601 -17.49 -12.09 32.80
N ASP A 602 -18.45 -13.01 32.59
CA ASP A 602 -19.84 -12.87 33.04
C ASP A 602 -20.49 -11.53 32.63
N ILE A 603 -20.14 -11.04 31.44
CA ILE A 603 -20.66 -9.76 30.92
C ILE A 603 -22.00 -10.03 30.21
N PRO A 604 -23.12 -9.45 30.66
CA PRO A 604 -24.40 -9.65 30.01
C PRO A 604 -24.42 -9.06 28.60
N LYS A 605 -24.96 -9.80 27.62
CA LYS A 605 -25.00 -9.39 26.20
C LYS A 605 -25.79 -8.10 25.99
N GLU A 606 -26.78 -7.82 26.84
CA GLU A 606 -27.56 -6.58 26.84
C GLU A 606 -26.76 -5.34 27.25
N ARG A 607 -25.51 -5.49 27.70
CA ARG A 607 -24.61 -4.36 28.03
C ARG A 607 -23.51 -4.13 26.99
N PHE A 608 -23.35 -5.04 26.04
CA PHE A 608 -22.32 -4.94 25.02
C PHE A 608 -22.95 -5.10 23.65
N HIS A 609 -23.25 -3.95 23.03
CA HIS A 609 -23.93 -3.88 21.75
C HIS A 609 -22.92 -3.81 20.61
N ILE A 610 -22.96 -4.81 19.73
CA ILE A 610 -22.21 -4.80 18.48
C ILE A 610 -23.10 -4.13 17.43
N LEU A 611 -22.62 -3.03 16.84
CA LEU A 611 -23.30 -2.27 15.80
C LEU A 611 -22.76 -2.65 14.42
N ASP A 612 -23.67 -2.88 13.46
CA ASP A 612 -23.34 -3.13 12.06
C ASP A 612 -23.00 -1.82 11.30
N GLU A 613 -23.65 -0.70 11.64
CA GLU A 613 -23.35 0.64 11.13
C GLU A 613 -23.48 1.69 12.24
N PHE A 614 -22.64 2.73 12.17
CA PHE A 614 -22.51 3.75 13.21
C PHE A 614 -23.57 4.84 13.11
N VAL A 615 -24.76 4.58 13.63
CA VAL A 615 -25.74 5.63 13.93
C VAL A 615 -26.13 5.51 15.41
N LEU A 616 -25.29 6.09 16.27
CA LEU A 616 -25.69 6.43 17.64
C LEU A 616 -26.00 7.92 17.66
N ASP A 617 -27.24 8.28 17.95
CA ASP A 617 -27.59 9.67 18.23
C ASP A 617 -26.99 10.06 19.58
N ALA A 618 -25.84 10.74 19.54
CA ALA A 618 -25.11 11.19 20.72
C ALA A 618 -25.88 12.24 21.55
N SER A 619 -27.06 12.69 21.10
CA SER A 619 -27.86 13.69 21.81
C SER A 619 -28.68 13.14 22.97
N GLU A 620 -28.88 11.81 23.07
CA GLU A 620 -29.73 11.21 24.11
C GLU A 620 -28.99 10.70 25.37
N HIS A 621 -27.65 10.63 25.36
CA HIS A 621 -26.86 10.00 26.43
C HIS A 621 -25.55 10.75 26.77
N ASP A 622 -25.13 10.69 28.05
CA ASP A 622 -23.78 11.08 28.47
C ASP A 622 -22.79 9.99 28.01
N CYS A 623 -22.11 10.22 26.87
CA CYS A 623 -21.28 9.21 26.21
C CYS A 623 -19.78 9.47 26.38
N LEU A 624 -19.01 8.40 26.57
CA LEU A 624 -17.55 8.39 26.43
C LEU A 624 -17.19 7.79 25.08
N PHE A 625 -16.65 8.60 24.17
CA PHE A 625 -16.17 8.15 22.87
C PHE A 625 -14.68 7.86 22.97
N PHE A 626 -14.26 6.61 22.78
CA PHE A 626 -12.85 6.25 22.73
C PHE A 626 -12.48 5.82 21.32
N CYS A 627 -11.66 6.61 20.62
CA CYS A 627 -11.33 6.39 19.23
C CYS A 627 -9.83 6.30 18.98
N ASP A 628 -9.45 5.44 18.02
CA ASP A 628 -8.13 5.47 17.41
C ASP A 628 -7.98 6.77 16.59
N VAL A 629 -6.93 7.51 16.90
CA VAL A 629 -6.54 8.76 16.20
C VAL A 629 -5.23 8.61 15.45
N ILE A 630 -4.55 7.49 15.65
CA ILE A 630 -3.30 7.09 15.01
C ILE A 630 -3.58 5.75 14.37
N SER A 631 -3.26 5.60 13.09
CA SER A 631 -3.35 4.35 12.37
C SER A 631 -2.18 3.44 12.72
N ARG A 632 -2.32 2.14 12.47
CA ARG A 632 -1.30 1.13 12.80
C ARG A 632 0.05 1.38 12.13
N ASP A 633 0.06 1.98 10.94
CA ASP A 633 1.28 2.37 10.23
C ASP A 633 2.00 3.58 10.86
N GLY A 634 1.41 4.18 11.90
CA GLY A 634 1.92 5.29 12.67
C GLY A 634 1.51 6.67 12.16
N LEU A 635 0.65 6.76 11.15
CA LEU A 635 0.10 8.03 10.65
C LEU A 635 -1.15 8.46 11.45
N LEU A 636 -1.70 9.63 11.15
CA LEU A 636 -2.97 10.07 11.76
C LEU A 636 -4.16 9.45 11.02
N GLU A 637 -5.17 9.03 11.79
CA GLU A 637 -6.38 8.39 11.28
C GLU A 637 -7.50 9.43 11.02
N SER A 638 -8.15 9.38 9.85
CA SER A 638 -9.18 10.37 9.46
C SER A 638 -10.47 10.24 10.27
N SER A 639 -10.90 9.00 10.52
CA SER A 639 -12.12 8.70 11.27
C SER A 639 -12.08 9.27 12.70
N GLY A 640 -10.92 9.26 13.36
CA GLY A 640 -10.77 9.82 14.71
C GLY A 640 -10.96 11.35 14.76
N PHE A 641 -10.64 12.09 13.69
CA PHE A 641 -10.73 13.55 13.64
C PHE A 641 -12.09 14.07 13.20
N GLU A 642 -12.78 13.38 12.28
CA GLU A 642 -14.02 13.86 11.67
C GLU A 642 -15.29 13.55 12.49
N MET A 643 -15.18 12.74 13.54
CA MET A 643 -16.32 12.34 14.35
C MET A 643 -16.91 13.47 15.20
N MET A 644 -18.25 13.48 15.25
CA MET A 644 -19.13 14.50 15.84
C MET A 644 -18.57 15.16 17.10
N GLU A 645 -18.61 16.49 17.13
CA GLU A 645 -18.37 17.27 18.34
C GLU A 645 -19.28 16.75 19.47
N PRO A 646 -18.73 16.37 20.63
CA PRO A 646 -19.52 15.87 21.74
C PRO A 646 -20.61 16.91 22.11
N HIS A 647 -21.87 16.48 22.13
CA HIS A 647 -22.96 17.30 22.66
C HIS A 647 -23.17 16.99 24.14
N GLY A 648 -23.47 18.03 24.94
CA GLY A 648 -23.77 17.87 26.37
C GLY A 648 -22.53 17.58 27.23
N ARG A 649 -22.58 16.53 28.06
CA ARG A 649 -21.47 16.10 28.96
C ARG A 649 -20.60 14.98 28.37
N SER A 650 -20.78 14.67 27.09
CA SER A 650 -20.02 13.63 26.41
C SER A 650 -18.52 13.98 26.36
N VAL A 651 -17.66 12.98 26.52
CA VAL A 651 -16.20 13.13 26.56
C VAL A 651 -15.58 12.32 25.43
N LYS A 652 -14.62 12.91 24.72
CA LYS A 652 -13.81 12.23 23.70
C LYS A 652 -12.45 11.86 24.29
N ILE A 653 -12.05 10.62 24.06
CA ILE A 653 -10.72 10.08 24.36
C ILE A 653 -10.10 9.67 23.01
N PRO A 654 -8.87 10.12 22.72
CA PRO A 654 -8.01 10.94 23.59
C PRO A 654 -8.45 12.40 23.72
N GLN A 655 -8.05 13.03 24.83
CA GLN A 655 -8.33 14.44 25.14
C GLN A 655 -7.43 15.40 24.35
N SER A 656 -6.19 14.99 24.09
CA SER A 656 -5.25 15.72 23.24
C SER A 656 -4.16 14.78 22.71
N ILE A 657 -3.51 15.20 21.62
CA ILE A 657 -2.41 14.48 21.00
C ILE A 657 -1.26 15.45 20.81
N THR A 658 -0.04 15.03 21.12
CA THR A 658 1.18 15.80 20.88
C THR A 658 2.13 14.98 20.03
N ALA A 659 2.47 15.48 18.85
CA ALA A 659 3.53 14.90 18.03
C ALA A 659 4.89 15.31 18.61
N HIS A 660 5.79 14.35 18.76
CA HIS A 660 7.20 14.57 19.07
C HIS A 660 8.01 14.38 17.81
N VAL A 661 9.01 15.24 17.61
CA VAL A 661 9.85 15.22 16.42
C VAL A 661 11.31 15.31 16.84
N GLN A 662 12.15 14.42 16.31
CA GLN A 662 13.57 14.36 16.64
C GLN A 662 14.43 14.30 15.37
N LEU A 663 15.53 15.06 15.33
CA LEU A 663 16.52 14.95 14.26
C LEU A 663 17.30 13.65 14.38
N VAL A 664 17.33 12.87 13.31
CA VAL A 664 17.98 11.55 13.31
C VAL A 664 18.77 11.28 12.03
N HIS A 665 19.68 10.32 12.14
CA HIS A 665 20.31 9.63 11.03
C HIS A 665 19.85 8.18 11.00
N SER A 666 19.34 7.71 9.86
CA SER A 666 19.04 6.30 9.62
C SER A 666 19.49 5.87 8.23
N LEU A 667 20.43 4.92 8.18
CA LEU A 667 20.88 4.31 6.91
C LEU A 667 19.77 3.50 6.26
N TYR A 668 18.91 2.87 7.04
CA TYR A 668 17.80 2.06 6.53
C TYR A 668 16.79 2.93 5.76
N VAL A 669 16.35 4.04 6.38
CA VAL A 669 15.39 4.97 5.75
C VAL A 669 15.96 5.53 4.44
N GLU A 670 17.26 5.81 4.39
CA GLU A 670 17.91 6.25 3.15
C GLU A 670 17.84 5.18 2.05
N ARG A 671 18.28 3.95 2.36
CA ARG A 671 18.34 2.84 1.38
C ARG A 671 16.98 2.45 0.83
N CYS A 672 15.91 2.63 1.60
CA CYS A 672 14.53 2.35 1.17
C CYS A 672 13.92 3.46 0.30
N ASN A 673 14.53 4.64 0.23
CA ASN A 673 13.91 5.81 -0.38
C ASN A 673 14.73 6.49 -1.46
N LEU A 674 16.04 6.32 -1.50
CA LEU A 674 16.91 6.92 -2.51
C LEU A 674 17.85 5.87 -3.07
N VAL A 675 17.88 5.72 -4.39
CA VAL A 675 18.89 4.94 -5.09
C VAL A 675 20.10 5.83 -5.39
N MET A 676 21.27 5.37 -4.96
CA MET A 676 22.55 6.02 -5.23
C MET A 676 23.23 5.31 -6.40
N ASP A 677 23.58 6.07 -7.44
CA ASP A 677 24.13 5.48 -8.68
C ASP A 677 25.42 4.67 -8.43
N GLU A 678 26.21 5.03 -7.42
CA GLU A 678 27.41 4.29 -6.97
C GLU A 678 27.14 2.85 -6.48
N ASN A 679 25.88 2.52 -6.14
CA ASN A 679 25.45 1.18 -5.78
C ASN A 679 24.97 0.36 -6.99
N VAL A 680 24.67 1.03 -8.10
CA VAL A 680 24.24 0.44 -9.37
C VAL A 680 25.30 0.66 -10.46
N LEU A 681 26.57 0.61 -10.08
CA LEU A 681 27.72 0.66 -10.99
C LEU A 681 27.79 1.96 -11.82
N ASP A 682 27.37 3.07 -11.21
CA ASP A 682 27.35 4.42 -11.79
C ASP A 682 26.45 4.57 -13.02
N PHE A 683 25.54 3.62 -13.27
CA PHE A 683 24.47 3.81 -14.23
C PHE A 683 23.51 4.89 -13.74
N ARG A 684 23.05 5.74 -14.67
CA ARG A 684 22.09 6.82 -14.39
C ARG A 684 20.69 6.25 -14.16
N ILE A 685 20.46 5.66 -13.00
CA ILE A 685 19.17 5.04 -12.61
C ILE A 685 18.47 5.92 -11.57
N GLY A 686 19.23 6.48 -10.63
CA GLY A 686 18.76 7.33 -9.55
C GLY A 686 17.97 8.54 -10.07
N GLU A 687 18.39 9.14 -11.18
CA GLU A 687 17.68 10.26 -11.84
C GLU A 687 16.19 9.95 -12.12
N PHE A 688 15.86 8.69 -12.40
CA PHE A 688 14.51 8.27 -12.79
C PHE A 688 13.75 7.66 -11.61
N ILE A 689 14.36 6.71 -10.91
CA ILE A 689 13.65 6.00 -9.84
C ILE A 689 13.39 6.91 -8.64
N ASN A 690 14.27 7.88 -8.35
CA ASN A 690 14.10 8.79 -7.21
C ASN A 690 12.96 9.81 -7.40
N ASP A 691 12.30 9.86 -8.56
CA ASP A 691 11.02 10.57 -8.73
C ASP A 691 9.84 9.86 -8.05
N TYR A 692 10.04 8.58 -7.69
CA TYR A 692 9.12 7.75 -6.92
C TYR A 692 9.48 7.69 -5.43
N SER A 693 10.52 8.43 -5.00
CA SER A 693 10.78 8.67 -3.59
C SER A 693 9.64 9.48 -2.97
N GLY A 694 9.31 9.18 -1.72
CA GLY A 694 8.43 10.02 -0.90
C GLY A 694 9.20 11.06 -0.11
N TYR A 695 8.56 11.57 0.94
CA TYR A 695 9.20 12.30 2.04
C TYR A 695 8.82 11.72 3.41
N GLU A 696 7.98 10.69 3.45
CA GLU A 696 7.63 9.96 4.65
C GLU A 696 7.93 8.46 4.42
N HIS A 697 8.32 7.75 5.48
CA HIS A 697 8.40 6.30 5.49
C HIS A 697 7.57 5.82 6.68
N PRO A 698 6.30 5.42 6.46
CA PRO A 698 5.46 4.88 7.50
C PRO A 698 5.80 3.40 7.72
N ASN A 699 5.07 2.75 8.64
CA ASN A 699 5.05 1.28 8.75
C ASN A 699 6.42 0.66 9.13
N LEU A 700 7.29 1.42 9.82
CA LEU A 700 8.57 0.90 10.31
C LEU A 700 8.35 0.17 11.65
N GLU A 701 8.53 -1.15 11.66
CA GLU A 701 8.35 -1.93 12.89
C GLU A 701 9.44 -1.64 13.91
N LYS A 702 10.68 -1.59 13.41
CA LYS A 702 11.88 -1.15 14.11
C LYS A 702 12.51 -0.01 13.32
N LEU A 703 13.15 0.90 14.04
CA LEU A 703 13.94 1.98 13.44
C LEU A 703 15.31 1.97 14.10
N GLN A 704 16.33 1.58 13.35
CA GLN A 704 17.72 1.81 13.74
C GLN A 704 18.09 3.23 13.37
N TYR A 705 18.45 4.04 14.36
CA TYR A 705 18.81 5.44 14.15
C TYR A 705 19.81 5.97 15.17
N THR A 706 20.47 7.05 14.79
CA THR A 706 21.25 7.90 15.69
C THR A 706 20.52 9.21 15.92
N ALA A 707 20.23 9.56 17.16
CA ALA A 707 19.64 10.85 17.51
C ALA A 707 20.69 11.97 17.49
N HIS A 708 20.30 13.12 16.93
CA HIS A 708 21.13 14.33 16.81
C HIS A 708 20.55 15.55 17.53
N SER A 709 19.35 15.43 18.11
CA SER A 709 18.72 16.44 18.94
C SER A 709 17.91 15.81 20.07
N GLU A 710 17.51 16.63 21.06
CA GLU A 710 16.35 16.30 21.88
C GLU A 710 15.05 16.41 21.05
N PRO A 711 13.97 15.70 21.42
CA PRO A 711 12.69 15.84 20.74
C PRO A 711 12.05 17.19 21.03
N ILE A 712 11.45 17.78 20.00
CA ILE A 712 10.57 18.95 20.10
C ILE A 712 9.11 18.50 19.97
N LYS A 713 8.17 19.33 20.43
CA LYS A 713 6.75 18.98 20.55
C LYS A 713 5.87 19.87 19.70
N PHE A 714 4.87 19.25 19.07
CA PHE A 714 3.78 19.92 18.36
C PHE A 714 2.44 19.42 18.89
N PRO A 715 1.72 20.22 19.69
CA PRO A 715 0.33 19.93 20.00
C PRO A 715 -0.49 19.89 18.70
N LEU A 716 -1.26 18.83 18.50
CA LEU A 716 -2.15 18.72 17.35
C LEU A 716 -3.49 19.41 17.69
N ALA A 717 -3.71 20.60 17.14
CA ALA A 717 -4.89 21.42 17.43
C ALA A 717 -5.44 22.08 16.15
N GLY A 718 -6.25 21.33 15.41
CA GLY A 718 -6.88 21.78 14.16
C GLY A 718 -5.90 22.02 13.01
N ASP A 719 -6.46 22.31 11.83
CA ASP A 719 -5.68 22.52 10.61
C ASP A 719 -4.78 23.76 10.70
N GLY A 720 -3.63 23.69 10.04
CA GLY A 720 -2.75 24.84 9.89
C GLY A 720 -1.28 24.48 9.83
N THR A 721 -0.46 25.38 10.32
CA THR A 721 0.99 25.25 10.28
C THR A 721 1.57 25.71 11.61
N ALA A 722 2.46 24.90 12.17
CA ALA A 722 3.23 25.22 13.36
C ALA A 722 4.72 25.12 13.06
N THR A 723 5.54 25.92 13.75
CA THR A 723 6.99 25.85 13.66
C THR A 723 7.59 25.74 15.05
N SER A 724 8.69 25.00 15.17
CA SER A 724 9.48 24.92 16.39
C SER A 724 10.96 24.81 16.05
N ARG A 725 11.80 25.41 16.90
CA ARG A 725 13.25 25.34 16.74
C ARG A 725 13.77 24.05 17.38
N VAL A 726 14.61 23.32 16.66
CA VAL A 726 15.36 22.17 17.16
C VAL A 726 16.85 22.52 17.19
N THR A 727 17.52 22.18 18.28
CA THR A 727 18.96 22.42 18.45
C THR A 727 19.70 21.10 18.42
N VAL A 728 20.76 21.06 17.62
CA VAL A 728 21.62 19.88 17.50
C VAL A 728 22.47 19.73 18.75
N ASN A 729 22.40 18.55 19.37
CA ASN A 729 23.17 18.19 20.56
C ASN A 729 24.26 17.14 20.28
N ARG A 730 24.33 16.62 19.04
CA ARG A 730 25.37 15.70 18.57
C ARG A 730 25.74 16.02 17.12
N GLU A 731 27.03 16.20 16.87
CA GLU A 731 27.56 16.41 15.52
C GLU A 731 27.45 15.14 14.64
N GLY A 732 27.34 15.32 13.33
CA GLY A 732 27.31 14.23 12.35
C GLY A 732 26.50 14.55 11.12
N ILE A 733 25.76 13.56 10.62
CA ILE A 733 24.92 13.68 9.42
C ILE A 733 23.49 13.40 9.86
N VAL A 734 22.52 14.20 9.42
CA VAL A 734 21.09 13.93 9.59
C VAL A 734 20.42 13.74 8.24
N ASN A 735 19.45 12.83 8.18
CA ASN A 735 18.70 12.55 6.95
C ASN A 735 17.19 12.36 7.18
N ALA A 736 16.73 12.39 8.43
CA ALA A 736 15.31 12.25 8.75
C ALA A 736 14.91 12.93 10.06
N LEU A 737 13.59 13.05 10.22
CA LEU A 737 12.84 13.42 11.41
C LEU A 737 12.08 12.18 11.87
N TYR A 738 12.45 11.65 13.03
CA TYR A 738 11.69 10.58 13.66
C TYR A 738 10.50 11.18 14.39
N VAL A 739 9.30 10.63 14.16
CA VAL A 739 8.04 11.11 14.71
C VAL A 739 7.32 10.03 15.49
N TRP A 740 6.79 10.41 16.66
CA TRP A 740 5.87 9.60 17.47
C TRP A 740 4.88 10.53 18.17
N TYR A 741 3.90 9.96 18.87
CA TYR A 741 2.82 10.72 19.48
C TYR A 741 2.67 10.36 20.95
N ASP A 742 2.42 11.39 21.77
CA ASP A 742 1.84 11.23 23.09
C ASP A 742 0.33 11.44 22.98
N VAL A 743 -0.43 10.45 23.46
CA VAL A 743 -1.88 10.36 23.42
C VAL A 743 -2.40 10.52 24.85
N GLN A 744 -3.00 11.67 25.15
CA GLN A 744 -3.53 11.99 26.47
C GLN A 744 -4.89 11.32 26.66
N LEU A 745 -4.97 10.29 27.50
CA LEU A 745 -6.21 9.57 27.78
C LEU A 745 -7.00 10.17 28.96
N HIS A 746 -6.29 10.69 29.95
CA HIS A 746 -6.81 11.37 31.15
C HIS A 746 -5.70 12.25 31.72
N ASP A 747 -5.97 13.27 32.56
CA ASP A 747 -4.98 14.24 33.08
C ASP A 747 -3.63 13.64 33.55
N ASP A 748 -3.65 12.44 34.15
CA ASP A 748 -2.48 11.72 34.67
C ASP A 748 -2.11 10.43 33.90
N ILE A 749 -2.75 10.20 32.74
CA ILE A 749 -2.56 9.02 31.89
C ILE A 749 -2.24 9.46 30.46
N VAL A 750 -0.98 9.27 30.08
CA VAL A 750 -0.46 9.52 28.72
C VAL A 750 0.13 8.22 28.19
N PHE A 751 -0.33 7.80 27.02
CA PHE A 751 0.26 6.71 26.27
C PHE A 751 1.18 7.28 25.19
N SER A 752 2.41 6.77 25.07
CA SER A 752 3.35 7.22 24.04
C SER A 752 3.56 6.13 22.99
N THR A 753 3.41 6.47 21.71
CA THR A 753 3.62 5.50 20.61
C THR A 753 5.09 5.19 20.34
N LYS A 754 6.04 5.90 20.96
CA LYS A 754 7.48 5.75 20.70
C LYS A 754 7.97 4.30 20.80
N ASN A 755 7.55 3.61 21.84
CA ASN A 755 7.94 2.22 22.13
C ASN A 755 6.79 1.23 21.91
N SER A 756 5.71 1.67 21.25
CA SER A 756 4.57 0.83 20.95
C SER A 756 4.96 -0.33 20.03
N THR A 757 4.40 -1.51 20.29
CA THR A 757 4.49 -2.68 19.41
C THR A 757 3.28 -2.76 18.47
N HIS A 758 2.17 -2.10 18.83
CA HIS A 758 0.99 -1.98 17.99
C HIS A 758 1.14 -0.89 16.91
N TYR A 759 1.46 0.34 17.31
CA TYR A 759 1.65 1.47 16.39
C TYR A 759 3.09 1.48 15.86
N LYS A 760 3.22 1.50 14.54
CA LYS A 760 4.52 1.49 13.86
C LYS A 760 5.14 2.89 13.84
N LYS A 761 6.44 2.92 13.56
CA LYS A 761 7.27 4.12 13.61
C LYS A 761 7.20 4.82 12.25
N VAL A 762 7.28 6.15 12.29
CA VAL A 762 7.25 6.99 11.09
C VAL A 762 8.46 7.90 11.07
N CYS A 763 9.10 7.99 9.91
CA CYS A 763 10.13 8.98 9.67
C CYS A 763 9.74 9.88 8.49
N PHE A 764 9.96 11.18 8.64
CA PHE A 764 9.98 12.11 7.51
C PHE A 764 11.43 12.31 7.09
N PHE A 765 11.77 12.09 5.83
CA PHE A 765 13.16 12.13 5.39
C PHE A 765 13.40 13.24 4.38
N PHE A 766 14.66 13.65 4.27
CA PHE A 766 15.09 14.69 3.34
C PHE A 766 15.85 14.07 2.19
N LYS A 767 15.66 14.59 0.97
CA LYS A 767 16.41 14.14 -0.20
C LYS A 767 17.91 14.45 -0.07
N GLU A 768 18.25 15.59 0.52
CA GLU A 768 19.62 16.01 0.77
C GLU A 768 19.98 15.79 2.24
N LYS A 769 21.11 15.12 2.49
CA LYS A 769 21.66 14.95 3.84
C LYS A 769 22.22 16.28 4.34
N ALA A 770 22.01 16.59 5.62
CA ALA A 770 22.62 17.76 6.25
C ALA A 770 23.76 17.32 7.18
N LYS A 771 24.94 17.92 7.03
CA LYS A 771 26.01 17.83 8.03
C LYS A 771 25.71 18.84 9.13
N VAL A 772 25.79 18.41 10.38
CA VAL A 772 25.42 19.21 11.55
C VAL A 772 26.52 19.24 12.60
N GLN A 773 26.59 20.35 13.31
CA GLN A 773 27.48 20.62 14.44
C GLN A 773 26.65 20.87 15.71
N VAL A 774 27.25 20.60 16.87
CA VAL A 774 26.58 20.89 18.15
C VAL A 774 26.31 22.39 18.27
N GLY A 775 25.06 22.75 18.57
CA GLY A 775 24.61 24.14 18.65
C GLY A 775 23.96 24.68 17.38
N ASP A 776 24.02 23.94 16.26
CA ASP A 776 23.25 24.28 15.06
C ASP A 776 21.75 24.29 15.41
N ASN A 777 21.02 25.26 14.84
CA ASN A 777 19.59 25.43 15.07
C ASN A 777 18.86 25.32 13.77
N PHE A 778 17.84 24.45 13.74
CA PHE A 778 16.96 24.29 12.60
C PHE A 778 15.52 24.64 12.98
N THR A 779 14.76 25.10 11.99
CA THR A 779 13.33 25.36 12.10
C THR A 779 12.57 24.19 11.51
N VAL A 780 11.95 23.39 12.38
CA VAL A 780 11.04 22.32 11.97
C VAL A 780 9.65 22.91 11.78
N LYS A 781 9.02 22.59 10.66
CA LYS A 781 7.67 23.01 10.30
C LYS A 781 6.76 21.79 10.20
N MET A 782 5.63 21.85 10.89
CA MET A 782 4.54 20.88 10.79
C MET A 782 3.36 21.53 10.06
N GLN A 783 2.83 20.86 9.05
CA GLN A 783 1.59 21.18 8.38
C GLN A 783 0.55 20.10 8.67
N LEU A 784 -0.67 20.51 9.00
CA LEU A 784 -1.79 19.63 9.32
C LEU A 784 -3.02 20.11 8.52
N ASP A 785 -3.68 19.19 7.82
CA ASP A 785 -4.93 19.39 7.07
C ASP A 785 -5.79 18.13 7.20
N GLY A 786 -6.77 18.14 8.11
CA GLY A 786 -7.47 16.94 8.55
C GLY A 786 -6.52 15.93 9.20
N SER A 787 -6.49 14.71 8.68
CA SER A 787 -5.52 13.68 9.09
C SER A 787 -4.21 13.71 8.31
N TYR A 788 -4.08 14.58 7.31
CA TYR A 788 -2.85 14.69 6.53
C TYR A 788 -1.82 15.51 7.32
N VAL A 789 -0.66 14.91 7.60
CA VAL A 789 0.44 15.56 8.32
C VAL A 789 1.72 15.54 7.51
N LYS A 790 2.43 16.67 7.49
CA LYS A 790 3.76 16.78 6.88
C LYS A 790 4.69 17.55 7.78
N ILE A 791 5.85 16.96 8.06
CA ILE A 791 6.87 17.54 8.93
C ILE A 791 8.18 17.64 8.15
N PHE A 792 8.79 18.82 8.12
CA PHE A 792 9.99 19.09 7.33
C PHE A 792 10.83 20.24 7.90
N LEU A 793 12.07 20.37 7.43
CA LEU A 793 12.94 21.52 7.74
C LEU A 793 12.68 22.67 6.77
N GLU A 794 12.74 23.91 7.24
CA GLU A 794 12.52 25.09 6.39
C GLU A 794 13.65 25.27 5.35
N GLU A 795 13.30 25.42 4.06
CA GLU A 795 14.18 25.28 2.89
C GLU A 795 15.48 26.12 2.91
N LYS A 796 15.49 27.28 3.58
CA LYS A 796 16.69 28.14 3.64
C LYS A 796 17.85 27.52 4.41
N GLU A 797 17.57 26.63 5.36
CA GLU A 797 18.60 26.07 6.25
C GLU A 797 19.35 24.88 5.61
N ILE A 798 18.80 24.27 4.55
CA ILE A 798 19.46 23.19 3.79
C ILE A 798 20.40 23.77 2.73
N SER A 799 20.02 24.90 2.10
CA SER A 799 20.87 25.58 1.12
C SER A 799 22.11 26.23 1.73
N ASP A 800 22.05 26.66 2.98
CA ASP A 800 23.18 27.28 3.70
C ASP A 800 24.24 26.25 4.17
N ILE A 801 24.00 24.96 3.91
CA ILE A 801 24.90 23.82 4.21
C ILE A 801 25.63 23.34 2.93
N LYS A 802 25.28 23.87 1.75
CA LYS A 802 26.07 23.72 0.50
C LYS A 802 27.24 24.69 0.50
#